data_AF-A0A928HAS3-F1
#
_entry.id   AF-A0A928HAS3-F1
#
_cell.length_a   1.000
_cell.length_b   1.000
_cell.length_c   1.000
_cell.angle_alpha   90.00
_cell.angle_beta   90.00
_cell.angle_gamma   90.00
#
_symmetry.space_group_name_H-M   'P 1'
#
loop_
_entity.id
_entity.type
_entity.pdbx_description
1 polymer ?
#
loop_
_entity_poly.entity_id
_entity_poly.type
_entity_poly.pdbx_seq_one_letter_code
_entity_poly.pdbx_strand_id
1 'polypeptide(L)'
;MVSFFCSVLFAAVASYPFCNAEVCPERRDDFVWENDKFGMRAYGPRDYHKWSGFDVFNKSNPSNVCLKWCHRIDKGNFHKNRGEGMDNYAIGPSRGVGGIAMFGDGEWKTYPNWISSRVLHVGADYCQFELVYPSFSAAGKMTCRITLKRGECFFRNDVSFENKLPKGFFVGPGLDVEPKREHSGSLSETAGCISLFEDPKGENGVDGSTMTAIFVSSDDASRVKVMTDHTNSRVLAFDTNRFTYWAGASWTLAGEILNAADWHETVRKFQKGCSSSAEPPTPVAASGVSKSEYLDVMEAAVRAYSDERVISYYEESNRDGVQEHGFPRLTVNLAILVANGRLQERRDLVRKMMDVCCRDAAKGKYPPRSGGNEFAVKEIVLAVTELERRKVFSQDVIDGWRATLKKVRAETCYSLGTQAVDFLKARNWCVFGCASEQARLRYGMGGNPNFIEKYVADQIRWFDSNGMYRDPNQPMVYDFVSRILFAEILANGYDGPSKAELEYHMDRATVPTLKVLSACGEFPYGGRSNQFLHNQTLFAGTCEWYAARYAKRGDMKTAMEFRRLAAEAVNALKRWLAEKPVSHVKNRYPRETGKGVYSEKADIGCERYAYFDKYMITMGSWALLGWYFADETIPASEFTPVKPDVFVPSPTFHLAFMQAGEYSAQFDYWADTHYDCSGLGRFQRRGAPAELCMSAPCAKEPNFRLPEPNSSSLSIRPAVAEDAEWKLLLEARTTKFALTRWNVGGLEWECRLSPEGMEMALTGKGEVAMDLPAFDFDGRENTRIVHGDTTLFISHQGWVCRYRTDGRISPTDTVVHNRNGRYRAFRATGAKKLKVWISIEKE
;
A
#
# COMPACT_ATOMS: atom_id res chain seq x y z
N MET A 1 26.70 -25.76 5.64
CA MET A 1 26.74 -25.23 7.02
C MET A 1 26.15 -23.83 6.98
N VAL A 2 24.85 -23.75 7.22
CA VAL A 2 24.03 -22.53 7.11
C VAL A 2 23.20 -22.50 8.38
N SER A 3 23.62 -21.72 9.36
CA SER A 3 22.86 -21.21 10.51
C SER A 3 23.86 -20.55 11.45
N PHE A 4 23.45 -19.52 12.20
CA PHE A 4 24.24 -18.62 13.05
C PHE A 4 24.97 -17.48 12.34
N PHE A 5 24.26 -16.36 12.17
CA PHE A 5 24.69 -15.02 12.59
C PHE A 5 23.53 -14.06 12.31
N CYS A 6 22.53 -14.05 13.19
CA CYS A 6 21.44 -13.08 13.13
C CYS A 6 21.09 -12.67 14.56
N SER A 7 21.91 -11.80 15.12
CA SER A 7 21.62 -11.08 16.36
C SER A 7 22.60 -9.92 16.49
N VAL A 8 22.08 -8.76 16.93
CA VAL A 8 22.75 -7.48 17.22
C VAL A 8 22.76 -6.46 16.07
N LEU A 9 21.66 -5.70 15.94
CA LEU A 9 21.63 -4.22 15.99
C LEU A 9 20.21 -3.70 15.65
N PHE A 10 19.30 -3.74 16.64
CA PHE A 10 18.06 -2.97 16.63
C PHE A 10 18.14 -1.89 17.71
N ALA A 11 18.40 -0.66 17.28
CA ALA A 11 18.08 0.56 18.03
C ALA A 11 18.11 1.74 17.05
N ALA A 12 17.06 1.88 16.25
CA ALA A 12 16.66 3.13 15.64
C ALA A 12 15.20 3.36 16.03
N VAL A 13 14.92 4.56 16.54
CA VAL A 13 13.65 4.99 17.10
C VAL A 13 12.65 5.06 15.94
N ALA A 14 11.71 4.11 15.87
CA ALA A 14 10.60 4.21 14.94
C ALA A 14 9.69 5.36 15.40
N SER A 15 9.44 6.34 14.52
CA SER A 15 8.34 7.27 14.70
C SER A 15 7.03 6.55 14.39
N TYR A 16 6.49 5.81 15.35
CA TYR A 16 5.12 5.28 15.26
C TYR A 16 4.10 6.44 15.23
N PRO A 17 2.88 6.24 14.72
CA PRO A 17 1.81 7.25 14.79
C PRO A 17 1.63 7.79 16.22
N PHE A 18 1.13 9.02 16.37
CA PHE A 18 1.00 9.65 17.70
C PHE A 18 -0.01 8.95 18.62
N CYS A 19 -0.97 8.18 18.07
CA CYS A 19 -1.80 7.26 18.82
C CYS A 19 -1.48 5.83 18.38
N ASN A 20 -1.29 4.91 19.32
CA ASN A 20 -1.08 3.48 19.02
C ASN A 20 -1.92 2.59 19.92
N ALA A 21 -2.23 1.40 19.41
CA ALA A 21 -2.88 0.31 20.14
C ALA A 21 -2.46 -1.04 19.55
N GLU A 22 -1.91 -1.93 20.36
CA GLU A 22 -1.56 -3.30 19.92
C GLU A 22 -1.52 -4.32 21.07
N VAL A 23 -1.59 -5.60 20.71
CA VAL A 23 -1.24 -6.71 21.59
C VAL A 23 0.29 -6.81 21.64
N CYS A 24 0.85 -6.99 22.84
CA CYS A 24 2.27 -7.21 23.10
C CYS A 24 2.51 -8.66 23.57
N PRO A 25 2.76 -9.62 22.66
CA PRO A 25 2.95 -11.03 23.02
C PRO A 25 4.12 -11.27 23.98
N GLU A 26 5.13 -10.42 23.95
CA GLU A 26 6.30 -10.47 24.82
C GLU A 26 5.87 -10.28 26.29
N ARG A 27 4.82 -9.51 26.53
CA ARG A 27 4.23 -9.24 27.85
C ARG A 27 2.98 -10.07 28.13
N ARG A 28 3.03 -11.38 27.83
CA ARG A 28 1.90 -12.30 28.09
C ARG A 28 0.58 -11.82 27.47
N ASP A 29 0.69 -11.24 26.28
CA ASP A 29 -0.41 -10.63 25.53
C ASP A 29 -1.04 -9.41 26.20
N ASP A 30 -0.30 -8.61 26.97
CA ASP A 30 -0.79 -7.29 27.40
C ASP A 30 -1.30 -6.52 26.18
N PHE A 31 -2.47 -5.89 26.32
CA PHE A 31 -2.97 -4.95 25.32
C PHE A 31 -2.55 -3.55 25.74
N VAL A 32 -1.80 -2.85 24.90
CA VAL A 32 -1.18 -1.56 25.23
C VAL A 32 -1.67 -0.51 24.25
N TRP A 33 -2.04 0.65 24.77
CA TRP A 33 -2.40 1.82 23.95
C TRP A 33 -1.80 3.09 24.55
N GLU A 34 -1.42 4.03 23.69
CA GLU A 34 -0.80 5.29 24.11
C GLU A 34 -1.10 6.43 23.14
N ASN A 35 -1.03 7.66 23.64
CA ASN A 35 -0.95 8.87 22.82
C ASN A 35 0.23 9.75 23.27
N ASP A 36 0.25 11.01 22.86
CA ASP A 36 1.25 12.00 23.26
C ASP A 36 1.18 12.44 24.73
N LYS A 37 0.13 12.07 25.47
CA LYS A 37 -0.10 12.48 26.87
C LYS A 37 0.20 11.37 27.88
N PHE A 38 -0.25 10.15 27.63
CA PHE A 38 -0.09 9.01 28.54
C PHE A 38 -0.15 7.67 27.79
N GLY A 39 0.15 6.58 28.48
CA GLY A 39 -0.11 5.23 27.97
C GLY A 39 -0.74 4.34 29.03
N MET A 40 -1.31 3.23 28.59
CA MET A 40 -1.96 2.27 29.45
C MET A 40 -1.79 0.84 28.96
N ARG A 41 -2.03 -0.10 29.88
CA ARG A 41 -2.19 -1.51 29.54
C ARG A 41 -3.43 -2.14 30.17
N ALA A 42 -3.97 -3.13 29.47
CA ALA A 42 -4.86 -4.15 30.01
C ALA A 42 -4.12 -5.49 30.00
N TYR A 43 -4.08 -6.16 31.15
CA TYR A 43 -3.34 -7.41 31.30
C TYR A 43 -3.87 -8.49 30.36
N GLY A 44 -2.94 -9.19 29.70
CA GLY A 44 -3.25 -10.17 28.66
C GLY A 44 -3.84 -11.49 29.14
N PRO A 45 -4.48 -12.27 28.25
CA PRO A 45 -5.03 -13.59 28.56
C PRO A 45 -4.00 -14.62 29.06
N ARG A 46 -2.69 -14.41 28.82
CA ARG A 46 -1.62 -15.28 29.34
C ARG A 46 -1.09 -14.82 30.71
N ASP A 47 -1.58 -13.72 31.27
CA ASP A 47 -1.18 -13.29 32.60
C ASP A 47 -1.81 -14.16 33.70
N TYR A 48 -1.03 -14.44 34.75
CA TYR A 48 -1.40 -15.40 35.80
C TYR A 48 -2.26 -14.76 36.90
N HIS A 49 -2.21 -13.44 37.07
CA HIS A 49 -2.87 -12.74 38.17
C HIS A 49 -4.38 -12.55 37.97
N LYS A 50 -4.87 -12.68 36.74
CA LYS A 50 -6.30 -12.52 36.39
C LYS A 50 -6.90 -11.17 36.77
N TRP A 51 -6.15 -10.09 36.56
CA TRP A 51 -6.60 -8.72 36.84
C TRP A 51 -7.21 -8.05 35.59
N SER A 52 -8.37 -7.41 35.76
CA SER A 52 -9.08 -6.67 34.70
C SER A 52 -9.00 -5.15 34.83
N GLY A 53 -8.18 -4.65 35.76
CA GLY A 53 -7.93 -3.22 35.92
C GLY A 53 -7.02 -2.68 34.80
N PHE A 54 -7.14 -1.39 34.51
CA PHE A 54 -6.23 -0.70 33.59
C PHE A 54 -5.09 -0.04 34.35
N ASP A 55 -3.88 -0.29 33.86
CA ASP A 55 -2.63 0.17 34.44
C ASP A 55 -2.09 1.37 33.67
N VAL A 56 -1.40 2.29 34.35
CA VAL A 56 -0.94 3.57 33.81
C VAL A 56 0.56 3.54 33.57
N PHE A 57 0.95 3.96 32.38
CA PHE A 57 2.32 4.33 32.06
C PHE A 57 2.45 5.85 32.06
N ASN A 58 3.19 6.37 33.03
CA ASN A 58 3.49 7.79 33.13
C ASN A 58 4.50 8.18 32.05
N LYS A 59 4.21 9.27 31.34
CA LYS A 59 5.01 9.75 30.20
C LYS A 59 5.34 11.22 30.35
N SER A 60 6.53 11.60 29.90
CA SER A 60 6.94 13.01 29.75
C SER A 60 7.40 13.33 28.32
N ASN A 61 7.29 12.37 27.39
CA ASN A 61 7.71 12.49 26.00
C ASN A 61 6.53 12.11 25.07
N PRO A 62 6.23 12.92 24.03
CA PRO A 62 5.12 12.66 23.10
C PRO A 62 5.34 11.48 22.13
N SER A 63 6.49 10.80 22.22
CA SER A 63 6.83 9.62 21.40
C SER A 63 6.20 8.32 21.95
N ASN A 64 6.37 7.21 21.23
CA ASN A 64 5.79 5.89 21.55
C ASN A 64 6.62 5.11 22.58
N VAL A 65 6.60 5.62 23.79
CA VAL A 65 7.42 5.18 24.90
C VAL A 65 6.92 3.83 25.45
N CYS A 66 5.60 3.63 25.53
CA CYS A 66 5.01 2.46 26.19
C CYS A 66 5.20 1.19 25.37
N LEU A 67 4.90 1.26 24.07
CA LEU A 67 5.13 0.14 23.16
C LEU A 67 6.61 -0.18 23.04
N LYS A 68 7.46 0.85 22.98
CA LYS A 68 8.92 0.68 23.01
C LYS A 68 9.37 -0.07 24.26
N TRP A 69 8.79 0.18 25.43
CA TRP A 69 9.11 -0.58 26.64
C TRP A 69 8.59 -2.02 26.59
N CYS A 70 7.39 -2.24 26.07
CA CYS A 70 6.80 -3.57 25.96
C CYS A 70 7.60 -4.50 25.03
N HIS A 71 8.18 -3.96 23.95
CA HIS A 71 9.01 -4.71 23.01
C HIS A 71 10.47 -4.92 23.47
N ARG A 72 10.90 -4.33 24.59
CA ARG A 72 12.30 -4.36 25.06
C ARG A 72 12.45 -4.96 26.46
N ILE A 73 11.71 -6.05 26.73
CA ILE A 73 11.71 -6.74 28.04
C ILE A 73 13.12 -7.18 28.46
N ASP A 74 14.01 -7.44 27.49
CA ASP A 74 15.37 -7.93 27.72
C ASP A 74 16.37 -6.88 28.23
N LYS A 75 16.05 -5.57 28.24
CA LYS A 75 17.07 -4.50 28.35
C LYS A 75 16.83 -3.33 29.33
N GLY A 76 15.84 -3.36 30.22
CA GLY A 76 15.80 -2.33 31.27
C GLY A 76 14.60 -2.35 32.22
N ASN A 77 14.86 -1.94 33.46
CA ASN A 77 13.86 -1.62 34.46
C ASN A 77 13.16 -0.28 34.08
N PHE A 78 11.97 -0.35 33.49
CA PHE A 78 11.11 0.80 33.14
C PHE A 78 10.31 1.35 34.34
N HIS A 79 10.55 0.84 35.56
CA HIS A 79 10.11 1.45 36.82
C HIS A 79 11.04 2.57 37.30
N LYS A 80 11.98 3.02 36.46
CA LYS A 80 12.83 4.18 36.73
C LYS A 80 12.71 5.19 35.60
N ASN A 81 12.41 6.44 35.94
CA ASN A 81 12.39 7.51 34.96
C ASN A 81 13.79 7.77 34.37
N ARG A 82 13.91 7.73 33.04
CA ARG A 82 15.13 8.06 32.29
C ARG A 82 14.95 9.23 31.32
N GLY A 83 13.96 10.08 31.58
CA GLY A 83 13.60 11.25 30.77
C GLY A 83 12.48 11.01 29.74
N GLU A 84 11.96 9.79 29.63
CA GLU A 84 10.85 9.44 28.74
C GLU A 84 9.53 9.17 29.50
N GLY A 85 9.61 8.82 30.79
CA GLY A 85 8.49 8.31 31.59
C GLY A 85 8.88 7.10 32.45
N MET A 86 7.90 6.50 33.14
CA MET A 86 8.05 5.24 33.89
C MET A 86 6.71 4.50 34.13
N ASP A 87 6.80 3.20 34.46
CA ASP A 87 5.73 2.41 35.07
C ASP A 87 5.88 2.46 36.61
N ASN A 88 5.06 3.23 37.30
CA ASN A 88 5.06 3.30 38.78
C ASN A 88 3.64 3.31 39.38
N TYR A 89 2.68 2.78 38.62
CA TYR A 89 1.29 2.67 39.06
C TYR A 89 1.02 1.24 39.57
N ALA A 90 0.73 1.10 40.86
CA ALA A 90 0.62 -0.20 41.51
C ALA A 90 -0.83 -0.71 41.52
N ILE A 91 -1.27 -1.35 40.45
CA ILE A 91 -2.68 -1.77 40.32
C ILE A 91 -3.11 -2.89 41.29
N GLY A 92 -2.33 -3.97 41.41
CA GLY A 92 -2.76 -5.17 42.14
C GLY A 92 -4.14 -5.69 41.67
N PRO A 93 -4.95 -6.30 42.56
CA PRO A 93 -6.27 -6.83 42.21
C PRO A 93 -7.36 -5.75 42.03
N SER A 94 -7.02 -4.45 42.06
CA SER A 94 -7.99 -3.36 42.05
C SER A 94 -8.61 -3.13 40.67
N ARG A 95 -9.32 -2.01 40.49
CA ARG A 95 -9.82 -1.57 39.17
C ARG A 95 -8.85 -0.67 38.42
N GLY A 96 -7.71 -0.31 39.01
CA GLY A 96 -6.77 0.65 38.45
C GLY A 96 -7.51 1.91 38.01
N VAL A 97 -7.35 2.31 36.75
CA VAL A 97 -7.99 3.49 36.18
C VAL A 97 -9.06 3.09 35.16
N GLY A 98 -10.22 2.67 35.65
CA GLY A 98 -11.40 2.41 34.83
C GLY A 98 -11.65 0.94 34.49
N GLY A 99 -11.02 -0.01 35.16
CA GLY A 99 -11.43 -1.42 35.09
C GLY A 99 -12.85 -1.61 35.61
N ILE A 100 -13.57 -2.59 35.08
CA ILE A 100 -14.97 -2.82 35.45
C ILE A 100 -15.09 -3.64 36.74
N ALA A 101 -15.80 -3.11 37.72
CA ALA A 101 -16.26 -3.83 38.91
C ALA A 101 -17.68 -4.35 38.68
N MET A 102 -18.02 -5.47 39.34
CA MET A 102 -19.39 -6.00 39.38
C MET A 102 -19.79 -6.29 40.82
N PHE A 103 -20.94 -5.75 41.23
CA PHE A 103 -21.64 -6.14 42.44
C PHE A 103 -22.84 -7.00 42.05
N GLY A 104 -22.92 -8.22 42.59
CA GLY A 104 -23.99 -9.17 42.28
C GLY A 104 -24.00 -10.31 43.28
N ASP A 105 -25.18 -10.86 43.56
CA ASP A 105 -25.38 -11.90 44.58
C ASP A 105 -24.91 -11.48 46.00
N GLY A 106 -24.96 -10.18 46.29
CA GLY A 106 -24.57 -9.62 47.59
C GLY A 106 -23.06 -9.37 47.79
N GLU A 107 -22.23 -9.62 46.78
CA GLU A 107 -20.78 -9.46 46.87
C GLU A 107 -20.16 -8.75 45.65
N TRP A 108 -18.96 -8.21 45.85
CA TRP A 108 -18.14 -7.66 44.77
C TRP A 108 -17.30 -8.73 44.10
N LYS A 109 -17.25 -8.69 42.77
CA LYS A 109 -16.56 -9.68 41.93
C LYS A 109 -15.62 -8.98 40.94
N THR A 110 -14.53 -9.67 40.61
CA THR A 110 -13.49 -9.20 39.69
C THR A 110 -13.54 -9.95 38.38
N TYR A 111 -13.64 -9.22 37.27
CA TYR A 111 -13.53 -9.81 35.95
C TYR A 111 -12.12 -10.41 35.77
N PRO A 112 -11.99 -11.57 35.10
CA PRO A 112 -10.69 -12.04 34.62
C PRO A 112 -10.20 -11.17 33.45
N ASN A 113 -9.00 -11.46 32.92
CA ASN A 113 -8.49 -10.80 31.71
C ASN A 113 -9.45 -10.91 30.53
N TRP A 114 -9.23 -10.04 29.54
CA TRP A 114 -9.85 -10.18 28.24
C TRP A 114 -9.39 -11.48 27.55
N ILE A 115 -10.24 -12.02 26.67
CA ILE A 115 -10.03 -13.28 25.94
C ILE A 115 -9.89 -13.08 24.42
N SER A 116 -10.36 -11.93 23.92
CA SER A 116 -10.16 -11.54 22.52
C SER A 116 -10.01 -10.02 22.41
N SER A 117 -9.22 -9.58 21.45
CA SER A 117 -9.03 -8.16 21.12
C SER A 117 -9.19 -7.93 19.62
N ARG A 118 -9.67 -6.74 19.23
CA ARG A 118 -9.73 -6.33 17.83
C ARG A 118 -9.31 -4.88 17.69
N VAL A 119 -8.16 -4.61 17.07
CA VAL A 119 -7.77 -3.25 16.69
C VAL A 119 -8.67 -2.80 15.54
N LEU A 120 -9.34 -1.67 15.71
CA LEU A 120 -10.28 -1.10 14.74
C LEU A 120 -9.64 0.01 13.91
N HIS A 121 -8.80 0.85 14.52
CA HIS A 121 -8.07 1.94 13.86
C HIS A 121 -6.82 2.31 14.66
N VAL A 122 -5.72 2.63 13.97
CA VAL A 122 -4.52 3.26 14.55
C VAL A 122 -4.03 4.33 13.59
N GLY A 123 -4.04 5.59 14.02
CA GLY A 123 -3.70 6.72 13.17
C GLY A 123 -3.03 7.88 13.91
N ALA A 124 -2.75 8.96 13.19
CA ALA A 124 -2.12 10.14 13.77
C ALA A 124 -3.01 10.86 14.80
N ASP A 125 -4.33 10.79 14.63
CA ASP A 125 -5.29 11.57 15.42
C ASP A 125 -6.00 10.75 16.51
N TYR A 126 -6.19 9.45 16.29
CA TYR A 126 -6.81 8.57 17.27
C TYR A 126 -6.41 7.10 17.06
N CYS A 127 -6.63 6.29 18.08
CA CYS A 127 -6.71 4.84 17.96
C CYS A 127 -8.03 4.34 18.54
N GLN A 128 -8.53 3.23 18.00
CA GLN A 128 -9.76 2.59 18.42
C GLN A 128 -9.60 1.07 18.39
N PHE A 129 -10.11 0.39 19.40
CA PHE A 129 -10.05 -1.06 19.50
C PHE A 129 -11.15 -1.61 20.40
N GLU A 130 -11.31 -2.94 20.41
CA GLU A 130 -12.24 -3.66 21.28
C GLU A 130 -11.50 -4.70 22.10
N LEU A 131 -11.87 -4.80 23.38
CA LEU A 131 -11.51 -5.90 24.27
C LEU A 131 -12.79 -6.66 24.65
N VAL A 132 -12.76 -7.97 24.46
CA VAL A 132 -13.85 -8.88 24.82
C VAL A 132 -13.41 -9.71 26.02
N TYR A 133 -14.21 -9.65 27.07
CA TYR A 133 -14.02 -10.38 28.33
C TYR A 133 -14.97 -11.59 28.35
N PRO A 134 -14.59 -12.68 29.04
CA PRO A 134 -15.37 -13.91 29.04
C PRO A 134 -16.71 -13.73 29.75
N SER A 135 -17.63 -14.67 29.55
CA SER A 135 -18.88 -14.70 30.29
C SER A 135 -18.63 -14.72 31.79
N PHE A 136 -19.22 -13.78 32.52
CA PHE A 136 -18.99 -13.62 33.94
C PHE A 136 -20.30 -13.38 34.70
N SER A 137 -20.63 -14.29 35.62
CA SER A 137 -21.91 -14.28 36.35
C SER A 137 -23.13 -14.14 35.41
N ALA A 138 -24.22 -13.56 35.88
CA ALA A 138 -25.44 -13.32 35.12
C ALA A 138 -25.29 -12.28 33.99
N ALA A 139 -24.24 -11.45 34.01
CA ALA A 139 -24.02 -10.40 33.00
C ALA A 139 -23.62 -10.95 31.62
N GLY A 140 -23.09 -12.17 31.55
CA GLY A 140 -22.62 -12.76 30.29
C GLY A 140 -21.30 -12.12 29.82
N LYS A 141 -20.99 -12.19 28.52
CA LYS A 141 -19.76 -11.60 27.96
C LYS A 141 -19.81 -10.07 28.04
N MET A 142 -18.65 -9.45 28.30
CA MET A 142 -18.50 -8.00 28.27
C MET A 142 -17.64 -7.59 27.07
N THR A 143 -18.12 -6.63 26.28
CA THR A 143 -17.35 -5.97 25.22
C THR A 143 -17.10 -4.53 25.61
N CYS A 144 -15.83 -4.13 25.62
CA CYS A 144 -15.40 -2.76 25.83
C CYS A 144 -14.76 -2.23 24.54
N ARG A 145 -15.38 -1.24 23.92
CA ARG A 145 -14.79 -0.51 22.79
C ARG A 145 -14.12 0.75 23.33
N ILE A 146 -12.83 0.91 23.03
CA ILE A 146 -11.98 1.97 23.55
C ILE A 146 -11.57 2.90 22.40
N THR A 147 -11.69 4.20 22.62
CA THR A 147 -11.20 5.24 21.68
C THR A 147 -10.31 6.22 22.44
N LEU A 148 -9.06 6.36 22.01
CA LEU A 148 -8.11 7.36 22.54
C LEU A 148 -7.71 8.31 21.42
N LYS A 149 -7.80 9.62 21.68
CA LYS A 149 -7.42 10.67 20.72
C LYS A 149 -6.10 11.31 21.11
N ARG A 150 -5.40 11.86 20.13
CA ARG A 150 -4.21 12.68 20.33
C ARG A 150 -4.57 13.95 21.10
N GLY A 151 -3.70 14.37 22.01
CA GLY A 151 -3.84 15.59 22.80
C GLY A 151 -4.76 15.48 24.01
N GLU A 152 -5.47 14.37 24.19
CA GLU A 152 -6.40 14.16 25.30
C GLU A 152 -5.77 13.34 26.43
N CYS A 153 -6.05 13.69 27.69
CA CYS A 153 -5.63 12.91 28.86
C CYS A 153 -6.61 11.78 29.21
N PHE A 154 -7.68 11.59 28.41
CA PHE A 154 -8.76 10.66 28.67
C PHE A 154 -9.11 9.86 27.42
N PHE A 155 -9.55 8.62 27.62
CA PHE A 155 -10.08 7.73 26.58
C PHE A 155 -11.54 7.41 26.87
N ARG A 156 -12.32 7.31 25.79
CA ARG A 156 -13.74 6.90 25.84
C ARG A 156 -13.82 5.38 25.88
N ASN A 157 -14.69 4.86 26.75
CA ASN A 157 -15.03 3.45 26.86
C ASN A 157 -16.53 3.27 26.65
N ASP A 158 -16.90 2.54 25.60
CA ASP A 158 -18.27 2.09 25.37
C ASP A 158 -18.40 0.63 25.78
N VAL A 159 -19.12 0.36 26.87
CA VAL A 159 -19.23 -0.96 27.48
C VAL A 159 -20.61 -1.54 27.22
N SER A 160 -20.65 -2.81 26.84
CA SER A 160 -21.88 -3.58 26.73
C SER A 160 -21.72 -5.00 27.26
N PHE A 161 -22.78 -5.48 27.91
CA PHE A 161 -22.90 -6.85 28.38
C PHE A 161 -23.93 -7.61 27.53
N GLU A 162 -23.65 -8.89 27.32
CA GLU A 162 -24.49 -9.81 26.56
C GLU A 162 -25.92 -9.90 27.13
N ASN A 163 -26.04 -9.94 28.47
CA ASN A 163 -27.33 -10.08 29.15
C ASN A 163 -27.78 -8.77 29.78
N LYS A 164 -29.10 -8.64 29.99
CA LYS A 164 -29.65 -7.63 30.90
C LYS A 164 -29.21 -7.95 32.33
N LEU A 165 -28.93 -6.91 33.12
CA LEU A 165 -28.53 -7.11 34.51
C LEU A 165 -29.73 -7.47 35.38
N PRO A 166 -29.62 -8.47 36.28
CA PRO A 166 -30.64 -8.74 37.28
C PRO A 166 -30.87 -7.56 38.23
N LYS A 167 -32.05 -7.49 38.84
CA LYS A 167 -32.35 -6.45 39.85
C LYS A 167 -31.36 -6.56 41.02
N GLY A 168 -30.73 -5.44 41.38
CA GLY A 168 -29.75 -5.37 42.46
C GLY A 168 -28.30 -5.65 42.03
N PHE A 169 -28.06 -5.94 40.76
CA PHE A 169 -26.72 -5.98 40.19
C PHE A 169 -26.26 -4.58 39.81
N PHE A 170 -24.99 -4.29 40.05
CA PHE A 170 -24.34 -3.08 39.59
C PHE A 170 -23.03 -3.41 38.88
N VAL A 171 -22.73 -2.66 37.84
CA VAL A 171 -21.46 -2.74 37.10
C VAL A 171 -20.94 -1.33 36.85
N GLY A 172 -19.63 -1.16 36.73
CA GLY A 172 -19.11 0.17 36.41
C GLY A 172 -17.61 0.28 36.51
N PRO A 173 -17.02 1.36 35.97
CA PRO A 173 -15.60 1.63 36.10
C PRO A 173 -15.26 1.93 37.56
N GLY A 174 -14.13 1.41 38.03
CA GLY A 174 -13.55 1.75 39.32
C GLY A 174 -12.24 2.52 39.20
N LEU A 175 -12.00 3.42 40.16
CA LEU A 175 -10.73 4.08 40.39
C LEU A 175 -10.14 3.61 41.72
N ASP A 176 -8.91 3.11 41.69
CA ASP A 176 -8.20 2.71 42.89
C ASP A 176 -7.80 3.92 43.75
N VAL A 177 -8.13 3.87 45.04
CA VAL A 177 -7.79 4.91 46.03
C VAL A 177 -7.21 4.29 47.31
N GLU A 178 -6.61 3.10 47.21
CA GLU A 178 -6.02 2.40 48.35
C GLU A 178 -4.64 2.95 48.73
N PRO A 179 -4.47 3.54 49.94
CA PRO A 179 -3.18 4.08 50.37
C PRO A 179 -2.07 3.03 50.45
N LYS A 180 -2.39 1.75 50.71
CA LYS A 180 -1.38 0.66 50.70
C LYS A 180 -0.76 0.39 49.33
N ARG A 181 -1.39 0.87 48.25
CA ARG A 181 -0.85 0.84 46.89
C ARG A 181 -0.34 2.21 46.44
N GLU A 182 -0.18 3.13 47.40
CA GLU A 182 0.26 4.51 47.17
C GLU A 182 -0.70 5.30 46.26
N HIS A 183 -2.00 5.00 46.36
CA HIS A 183 -3.08 5.77 45.75
C HIS A 183 -3.73 6.66 46.82
N SER A 184 -2.98 7.64 47.33
CA SER A 184 -3.42 8.65 48.31
C SER A 184 -3.15 10.06 47.79
N GLY A 185 -3.84 11.06 48.32
CA GLY A 185 -3.64 12.47 47.96
C GLY A 185 -4.95 13.24 47.91
N SER A 186 -5.05 14.20 46.99
CA SER A 186 -6.26 15.01 46.81
C SER A 186 -7.29 14.24 46.00
N LEU A 187 -8.31 13.72 46.69
CA LEU A 187 -9.45 13.02 46.10
C LEU A 187 -10.65 13.98 45.95
N SER A 188 -11.19 14.07 44.74
CA SER A 188 -12.42 14.79 44.43
C SER A 188 -13.49 13.81 43.96
N GLU A 189 -14.58 13.72 44.71
CA GLU A 189 -15.76 12.93 44.36
C GLU A 189 -16.96 13.87 44.14
N THR A 190 -17.45 13.92 42.91
CA THR A 190 -18.64 14.68 42.54
C THR A 190 -19.63 13.80 41.76
N ALA A 191 -20.82 14.31 41.44
CA ALA A 191 -21.81 13.55 40.68
C ALA A 191 -21.21 13.02 39.35
N GLY A 192 -21.14 11.69 39.24
CA GLY A 192 -20.62 11.00 38.07
C GLY A 192 -19.12 11.17 37.78
N CYS A 193 -18.31 11.61 38.75
CA CYS A 193 -16.88 11.84 38.55
C CYS A 193 -16.07 11.55 39.82
N ILE A 194 -14.99 10.79 39.66
CA ILE A 194 -14.00 10.51 40.70
C ILE A 194 -12.63 10.88 40.12
N SER A 195 -11.90 11.76 40.80
CA SER A 195 -10.61 12.28 40.36
C SER A 195 -9.62 12.28 41.51
N LEU A 196 -8.44 11.71 41.29
CA LEU A 196 -7.35 11.63 42.26
C LEU A 196 -6.11 12.35 41.72
N PHE A 197 -5.53 13.21 42.53
CA PHE A 197 -4.16 13.71 42.38
C PHE A 197 -3.31 13.09 43.49
N GLU A 198 -2.38 12.21 43.13
CA GLU A 198 -1.61 11.47 44.12
C GLU A 198 -0.55 12.33 44.84
N ASP A 199 -0.20 11.94 46.06
CA ASP A 199 0.99 12.48 46.74
C ASP A 199 2.26 12.18 45.91
N PRO A 200 3.28 13.08 45.91
CA PRO A 200 4.51 12.85 45.16
C PRO A 200 5.23 11.56 45.56
N LYS A 201 5.65 10.76 44.57
CA LYS A 201 6.30 9.46 44.73
C LYS A 201 7.82 9.54 44.59
N GLY A 202 8.49 8.49 45.06
CA GLY A 202 9.95 8.39 45.07
C GLY A 202 10.60 9.14 46.23
N GLU A 203 11.90 8.91 46.42
CA GLU A 203 12.67 9.56 47.49
C GLU A 203 12.64 11.09 47.29
N ASN A 204 12.13 11.84 48.28
CA ASN A 204 11.90 13.29 48.20
C ASN A 204 10.93 13.74 47.08
N GLY A 205 10.06 12.87 46.58
CA GLY A 205 9.05 13.22 45.57
C GLY A 205 9.58 13.35 44.14
N VAL A 206 10.78 12.82 43.84
CA VAL A 206 11.44 12.95 42.54
C VAL A 206 10.70 12.29 41.38
N ASP A 207 9.84 11.32 41.64
CA ASP A 207 9.05 10.63 40.61
C ASP A 207 7.70 11.33 40.37
N GLY A 208 7.45 12.48 41.01
CA GLY A 208 6.26 13.30 40.80
C GLY A 208 4.95 12.63 41.25
N SER A 209 3.82 13.19 40.81
CA SER A 209 2.48 12.74 41.18
C SER A 209 1.73 12.21 39.96
N THR A 210 1.17 11.00 40.06
CA THR A 210 0.23 10.48 39.06
C THR A 210 -1.14 11.10 39.30
N MET A 211 -1.81 11.48 38.22
CA MET A 211 -3.14 12.05 38.23
C MET A 211 -4.06 11.12 37.47
N THR A 212 -5.17 10.72 38.07
CA THR A 212 -6.10 9.73 37.48
C THR A 212 -7.55 10.16 37.69
N ALA A 213 -8.42 9.79 36.76
CA ALA A 213 -9.85 10.04 36.91
C ALA A 213 -10.69 9.04 36.14
N ILE A 214 -11.91 8.83 36.64
CA ILE A 214 -13.01 8.20 35.91
C ILE A 214 -14.25 9.08 36.00
N PHE A 215 -14.98 9.21 34.90
CA PHE A 215 -16.20 10.01 34.89
C PHE A 215 -17.17 9.59 33.78
N VAL A 216 -18.43 9.96 33.96
CA VAL A 216 -19.46 9.94 32.92
C VAL A 216 -19.77 11.38 32.51
N SER A 217 -20.41 11.57 31.35
CA SER A 217 -20.84 12.90 30.92
C SER A 217 -21.78 13.52 31.96
N SER A 218 -21.86 14.86 31.99
CA SER A 218 -22.75 15.55 32.91
C SER A 218 -24.22 15.11 32.77
N ASP A 219 -24.64 14.73 31.55
CA ASP A 219 -25.99 14.24 31.26
C ASP A 219 -26.28 12.86 31.87
N ASP A 220 -25.24 12.03 32.07
CA ASP A 220 -25.35 10.69 32.63
C ASP A 220 -25.02 10.64 34.13
N ALA A 221 -24.59 11.75 34.73
CA ALA A 221 -24.18 11.81 36.13
C ALA A 221 -25.28 11.36 37.12
N SER A 222 -26.56 11.58 36.77
CA SER A 222 -27.71 11.14 37.57
C SER A 222 -28.02 9.64 37.46
N ARG A 223 -27.41 8.94 36.50
CA ARG A 223 -27.63 7.51 36.20
C ARG A 223 -26.66 6.59 36.93
N VAL A 224 -25.68 7.14 37.64
CA VAL A 224 -24.64 6.39 38.35
C VAL A 224 -24.67 6.68 39.85
N LYS A 225 -24.24 5.69 40.63
CA LYS A 225 -23.99 5.82 42.07
C LYS A 225 -22.51 5.63 42.35
N VAL A 226 -21.97 6.38 43.30
CA VAL A 226 -20.62 6.09 43.79
C VAL A 226 -20.71 4.99 44.85
N MET A 227 -20.02 3.88 44.62
CA MET A 227 -19.91 2.77 45.56
C MET A 227 -18.44 2.44 45.83
N THR A 228 -18.14 1.71 46.89
CA THR A 228 -16.78 1.23 47.18
C THR A 228 -16.74 -0.28 47.09
N ASP A 229 -15.77 -0.82 46.34
CA ASP A 229 -15.59 -2.26 46.20
C ASP A 229 -14.70 -2.88 47.30
N HIS A 230 -14.57 -4.21 47.27
CA HIS A 230 -13.75 -4.98 48.22
C HIS A 230 -12.24 -4.70 48.15
N THR A 231 -11.77 -3.97 47.13
CA THR A 231 -10.37 -3.56 46.96
C THR A 231 -10.12 -2.10 47.34
N ASN A 232 -11.15 -1.41 47.85
CA ASN A 232 -11.16 0.03 48.11
C ASN A 232 -11.09 0.89 46.83
N SER A 233 -11.58 0.39 45.70
CA SER A 233 -11.82 1.21 44.50
C SER A 233 -13.16 1.96 44.62
N ARG A 234 -13.21 3.22 44.20
CA ARG A 234 -14.45 3.98 44.03
C ARG A 234 -15.05 3.67 42.66
N VAL A 235 -16.29 3.20 42.63
CA VAL A 235 -16.95 2.68 41.43
C VAL A 235 -18.13 3.58 41.03
N LEU A 236 -18.19 3.99 39.77
CA LEU A 236 -19.38 4.60 39.18
C LEU A 236 -20.36 3.50 38.76
N ALA A 237 -21.20 3.08 39.68
CA ALA A 237 -22.10 1.93 39.57
C ALA A 237 -23.35 2.24 38.74
N PHE A 238 -23.54 1.48 37.67
CA PHE A 238 -24.71 1.44 36.79
C PHE A 238 -25.53 0.16 37.04
N ASP A 239 -26.85 0.25 36.88
CA ASP A 239 -27.78 -0.89 36.87
C ASP A 239 -28.27 -1.26 35.44
N THR A 240 -27.53 -0.82 34.42
CA THR A 240 -27.80 -1.07 33.00
C THR A 240 -26.71 -1.93 32.36
N ASN A 241 -27.07 -2.71 31.34
CA ASN A 241 -26.14 -3.56 30.59
C ASN A 241 -25.39 -2.83 29.46
N ARG A 242 -25.56 -1.51 29.33
CA ARG A 242 -24.79 -0.67 28.39
C ARG A 242 -24.60 0.72 28.97
N PHE A 243 -23.37 1.22 28.91
CA PHE A 243 -23.03 2.57 29.34
C PHE A 243 -21.72 3.04 28.68
N THR A 244 -21.47 4.34 28.78
CA THR A 244 -20.24 4.99 28.32
C THR A 244 -19.60 5.72 29.50
N TYR A 245 -18.28 5.63 29.61
CA TYR A 245 -17.50 6.42 30.57
C TYR A 245 -16.15 6.81 29.97
N TRP A 246 -15.48 7.74 30.64
CA TRP A 246 -14.13 8.15 30.35
C TRP A 246 -13.24 7.79 31.52
N ALA A 247 -12.02 7.37 31.18
CA ALA A 247 -10.96 7.13 32.13
C ALA A 247 -9.68 7.75 31.57
N GLY A 248 -8.69 8.02 32.41
CA GLY A 248 -7.46 8.62 31.92
C GLY A 248 -6.51 9.04 33.02
N ALA A 249 -5.34 9.49 32.58
CA ALA A 249 -4.26 9.84 33.47
C ALA A 249 -3.40 11.00 32.94
N SER A 250 -2.64 11.60 33.83
CA SER A 250 -1.57 12.55 33.55
C SER A 250 -0.48 12.45 34.62
N TRP A 251 0.64 13.14 34.43
CA TRP A 251 1.78 13.10 35.33
C TRP A 251 2.45 14.46 35.49
N THR A 252 2.89 14.83 36.70
CA THR A 252 3.46 16.16 36.93
C THR A 252 4.75 16.40 36.16
N LEU A 253 5.56 15.35 35.91
CA LEU A 253 6.77 15.48 35.11
C LEU A 253 6.51 15.55 33.59
N ALA A 254 5.25 15.44 33.14
CA ALA A 254 4.86 15.84 31.79
C ALA A 254 4.86 17.38 31.62
N GLY A 255 4.81 18.14 32.72
CA GLY A 255 4.97 19.60 32.75
C GLY A 255 3.70 20.40 32.48
N GLU A 256 2.59 19.77 32.10
CA GLU A 256 1.34 20.47 31.74
C GLU A 256 0.43 20.76 32.93
N ILE A 257 0.37 19.85 33.91
CA ILE A 257 -0.48 19.94 35.10
C ILE A 257 0.39 19.68 36.32
N LEU A 258 0.50 20.66 37.21
CA LEU A 258 1.49 20.64 38.29
C LEU A 258 0.88 20.53 39.69
N ASN A 259 -0.44 20.72 39.84
CA ASN A 259 -1.11 20.70 41.13
C ASN A 259 -2.55 20.14 41.03
N ALA A 260 -3.11 19.79 42.19
CA ALA A 260 -4.43 19.18 42.29
C ALA A 260 -5.58 20.07 41.78
N ALA A 261 -5.51 21.38 41.97
CA ALA A 261 -6.55 22.30 41.53
C ALA A 261 -6.67 22.30 40.00
N ASP A 262 -5.54 22.35 39.30
CA ASP A 262 -5.48 22.31 37.83
C ASP A 262 -5.96 20.95 37.29
N TRP A 263 -5.61 19.84 37.95
CA TRP A 263 -6.08 18.51 37.56
C TRP A 263 -7.59 18.38 37.70
N HIS A 264 -8.15 18.68 38.88
CA HIS A 264 -9.58 18.54 39.11
C HIS A 264 -10.39 19.48 38.21
N GLU A 265 -9.87 20.68 37.90
CA GLU A 265 -10.51 21.57 36.93
C GLU A 265 -10.44 21.03 35.50
N THR A 266 -9.32 20.43 35.10
CA THR A 266 -9.18 19.77 33.79
C THR A 266 -10.23 18.66 33.64
N VAL A 267 -10.38 17.80 34.67
CA VAL A 267 -11.39 16.74 34.68
C VAL A 267 -12.80 17.32 34.57
N ARG A 268 -13.13 18.37 35.34
CA ARG A 268 -14.46 19.03 35.27
C ARG A 268 -14.76 19.60 33.89
N LYS A 269 -13.78 20.20 33.23
CA LYS A 269 -13.93 20.74 31.86
C LYS A 269 -14.20 19.63 30.85
N PHE A 270 -13.44 18.53 30.92
CA PHE A 270 -13.67 17.36 30.07
C PHE A 270 -15.05 16.73 30.31
N GLN A 271 -15.46 16.57 31.57
CA GLN A 271 -16.77 16.01 31.91
C GLN A 271 -17.92 16.81 31.30
N LYS A 272 -17.84 18.16 31.36
CA LYS A 272 -18.86 19.06 30.77
C LYS A 272 -18.84 19.09 29.25
N GLY A 273 -17.68 18.89 28.63
CA GLY A 273 -17.51 18.93 27.17
C GLY A 273 -17.78 17.60 26.46
N CYS A 274 -17.83 16.49 27.20
CA CYS A 274 -18.07 15.17 26.63
C CYS A 274 -19.55 14.81 26.58
N SER A 275 -19.93 13.97 25.63
CA SER A 275 -21.29 13.42 25.51
C SER A 275 -21.24 11.93 25.18
N SER A 276 -22.08 11.14 25.85
CA SER A 276 -22.24 9.72 25.56
C SER A 276 -22.99 9.47 24.25
N SER A 277 -23.81 10.41 23.79
CA SER A 277 -24.53 10.34 22.50
C SER A 277 -23.67 10.75 21.30
N ALA A 278 -22.54 11.42 21.52
CA ALA A 278 -21.59 11.70 20.45
C ALA A 278 -21.01 10.38 19.91
N GLU A 279 -21.20 10.11 18.63
CA GLU A 279 -20.65 8.90 18.01
C GLU A 279 -19.11 8.97 18.00
N PRO A 280 -18.41 7.89 18.41
CA PRO A 280 -16.98 7.81 18.19
C PRO A 280 -16.68 7.81 16.69
N PRO A 281 -15.46 8.17 16.26
CA PRO A 281 -15.07 8.03 14.86
C PRO A 281 -15.36 6.60 14.41
N THR A 282 -16.11 6.47 13.31
CA THR A 282 -16.30 5.16 12.67
C THR A 282 -15.06 4.90 11.83
N PRO A 283 -14.32 3.80 12.06
CA PRO A 283 -13.27 3.37 11.15
C PRO A 283 -13.93 3.13 9.80
N VAL A 284 -13.73 4.04 8.86
CA VAL A 284 -14.12 3.80 7.47
C VAL A 284 -13.10 2.80 6.97
N ALA A 285 -13.48 1.51 6.94
CA ALA A 285 -12.70 0.52 6.21
C ALA A 285 -12.41 1.13 4.84
N ALA A 286 -11.13 1.30 4.50
CA ALA A 286 -10.75 1.89 3.24
C ALA A 286 -11.47 1.11 2.14
N SER A 287 -12.32 1.78 1.36
CA SER A 287 -12.99 1.11 0.25
C SER A 287 -11.89 0.75 -0.75
N GLY A 288 -11.71 -0.55 -1.03
CA GLY A 288 -10.93 -0.97 -2.19
C GLY A 288 -11.55 -0.41 -3.48
N VAL A 289 -10.88 -0.57 -4.62
CA VAL A 289 -11.41 -0.08 -5.90
C VAL A 289 -12.77 -0.72 -6.16
N SER A 290 -13.77 0.12 -6.42
CA SER A 290 -15.10 -0.34 -6.80
C SER A 290 -15.15 -0.75 -8.27
N LYS A 291 -16.13 -1.58 -8.65
CA LYS A 291 -16.40 -1.87 -10.06
C LYS A 291 -16.73 -0.60 -10.84
N SER A 292 -17.40 0.37 -10.22
CA SER A 292 -17.68 1.66 -10.85
C SER A 292 -16.39 2.44 -11.15
N GLU A 293 -15.41 2.45 -10.25
CA GLU A 293 -14.12 3.13 -10.49
C GLU A 293 -13.32 2.48 -11.62
N TYR A 294 -13.36 1.16 -11.77
CA TYR A 294 -12.76 0.52 -12.95
C TYR A 294 -13.48 0.95 -14.25
N LEU A 295 -14.81 1.09 -14.23
CA LEU A 295 -15.55 1.64 -15.37
C LEU A 295 -15.18 3.10 -15.62
N ASP A 296 -14.92 3.92 -14.59
CA ASP A 296 -14.43 5.30 -14.76
C ASP A 296 -13.07 5.33 -15.47
N VAL A 297 -12.16 4.40 -15.14
CA VAL A 297 -10.86 4.27 -15.82
C VAL A 297 -11.02 3.84 -17.28
N MET A 298 -11.92 2.89 -17.58
CA MET A 298 -12.24 2.50 -18.95
C MET A 298 -12.85 3.67 -19.74
N GLU A 299 -13.77 4.41 -19.13
CA GLU A 299 -14.40 5.58 -19.73
C GLU A 299 -13.38 6.69 -20.01
N ALA A 300 -12.45 6.94 -19.07
CA ALA A 300 -11.35 7.88 -19.29
C ALA A 300 -10.45 7.45 -20.46
N ALA A 301 -10.19 6.15 -20.62
CA ALA A 301 -9.43 5.62 -21.76
C ALA A 301 -10.14 5.89 -23.09
N VAL A 302 -11.46 5.62 -23.16
CA VAL A 302 -12.27 5.85 -24.36
C VAL A 302 -12.41 7.34 -24.67
N ARG A 303 -12.67 8.18 -23.66
CA ARG A 303 -12.82 9.63 -23.83
C ARG A 303 -11.51 10.37 -24.13
N ALA A 304 -10.37 9.69 -24.07
CA ALA A 304 -9.10 10.25 -24.50
C ALA A 304 -8.99 10.36 -26.04
N TYR A 305 -9.89 9.71 -26.77
CA TYR A 305 -10.11 9.82 -28.21
C TYR A 305 -11.21 10.85 -28.50
N SER A 306 -11.05 11.65 -29.55
CA SER A 306 -12.15 12.50 -30.04
C SER A 306 -13.20 11.65 -30.76
N ASP A 307 -14.41 12.17 -30.89
CA ASP A 307 -15.49 11.48 -31.61
C ASP A 307 -15.13 11.23 -33.07
N GLU A 308 -14.49 12.21 -33.70
CA GLU A 308 -14.01 12.10 -35.08
C GLU A 308 -12.99 10.97 -35.22
N ARG A 309 -12.09 10.79 -34.23
CA ARG A 309 -11.11 9.70 -34.27
C ARG A 309 -11.78 8.35 -34.08
N VAL A 310 -12.73 8.21 -33.15
CA VAL A 310 -13.44 6.93 -32.95
C VAL A 310 -14.19 6.53 -34.22
N ILE A 311 -14.88 7.49 -34.86
CA ILE A 311 -15.60 7.25 -36.11
C ILE A 311 -14.64 6.89 -37.25
N SER A 312 -13.55 7.65 -37.44
CA SER A 312 -12.60 7.36 -38.52
C SER A 312 -11.93 6.00 -38.34
N TYR A 313 -11.61 5.60 -37.11
CA TYR A 313 -10.99 4.31 -36.82
C TYR A 313 -11.94 3.14 -37.14
N TYR A 314 -13.24 3.31 -36.88
CA TYR A 314 -14.27 2.38 -37.34
C TYR A 314 -14.34 2.32 -38.87
N GLU A 315 -14.38 3.46 -39.56
CA GLU A 315 -14.46 3.49 -41.02
C GLU A 315 -13.24 2.85 -41.69
N GLU A 316 -12.04 3.15 -41.19
CA GLU A 316 -10.77 2.53 -41.59
C GLU A 316 -10.83 1.00 -41.39
N SER A 317 -11.19 0.53 -40.20
CA SER A 317 -11.23 -0.90 -39.87
C SER A 317 -12.34 -1.65 -40.62
N ASN A 318 -13.47 -0.99 -40.90
CA ASN A 318 -14.54 -1.61 -41.67
C ASN A 318 -14.17 -1.77 -43.15
N ARG A 319 -13.49 -0.77 -43.73
CA ARG A 319 -13.06 -0.77 -45.14
C ARG A 319 -11.88 -1.71 -45.36
N ASP A 320 -10.84 -1.58 -44.54
CA ASP A 320 -9.53 -2.21 -44.77
C ASP A 320 -9.39 -3.55 -43.99
N GLY A 321 -10.34 -3.82 -43.10
CA GLY A 321 -10.26 -4.89 -42.11
C GLY A 321 -9.43 -4.48 -40.88
N VAL A 322 -9.62 -5.19 -39.77
CA VAL A 322 -8.83 -4.95 -38.55
C VAL A 322 -7.35 -5.21 -38.81
N GLN A 323 -6.53 -4.17 -38.67
CA GLN A 323 -5.09 -4.26 -38.89
C GLN A 323 -4.33 -4.64 -37.62
N GLU A 324 -4.82 -4.27 -36.44
CA GLU A 324 -4.15 -4.47 -35.15
C GLU A 324 -5.17 -4.48 -33.99
N HIS A 325 -4.71 -4.71 -32.75
CA HIS A 325 -5.56 -4.98 -31.59
C HIS A 325 -6.12 -3.74 -30.86
N GLY A 326 -5.65 -2.53 -31.17
CA GLY A 326 -6.15 -1.26 -30.65
C GLY A 326 -7.61 -1.03 -31.00
N PHE A 327 -8.02 -1.27 -32.26
CA PHE A 327 -9.43 -1.12 -32.66
C PHE A 327 -10.37 -2.09 -31.92
N PRO A 328 -10.08 -3.41 -31.85
CA PRO A 328 -10.86 -4.34 -31.02
C PRO A 328 -10.91 -3.93 -29.55
N ARG A 329 -9.80 -3.47 -28.97
CA ARG A 329 -9.77 -3.00 -27.57
C ARG A 329 -10.67 -1.79 -27.35
N LEU A 330 -10.66 -0.82 -28.27
CA LEU A 330 -11.55 0.34 -28.23
C LEU A 330 -13.01 -0.09 -28.27
N THR A 331 -13.32 -1.01 -29.18
CA THR A 331 -14.65 -1.58 -29.34
C THR A 331 -15.12 -2.29 -28.08
N VAL A 332 -14.27 -3.13 -27.48
CA VAL A 332 -14.60 -3.88 -26.26
C VAL A 332 -14.81 -2.95 -25.07
N ASN A 333 -13.95 -1.95 -24.88
CA ASN A 333 -14.12 -0.99 -23.79
C ASN A 333 -15.44 -0.22 -23.93
N LEU A 334 -15.76 0.25 -25.14
CA LEU A 334 -17.06 0.86 -25.43
C LEU A 334 -18.23 -0.10 -25.17
N ALA A 335 -18.11 -1.36 -25.60
CA ALA A 335 -19.14 -2.37 -25.40
C ALA A 335 -19.43 -2.64 -23.92
N ILE A 336 -18.39 -2.76 -23.09
CA ILE A 336 -18.53 -2.97 -21.64
C ILE A 336 -19.15 -1.74 -20.97
N LEU A 337 -18.75 -0.53 -21.36
CA LEU A 337 -19.34 0.71 -20.86
C LEU A 337 -20.84 0.78 -21.22
N VAL A 338 -21.19 0.51 -22.47
CA VAL A 338 -22.59 0.45 -22.94
C VAL A 338 -23.37 -0.63 -22.19
N ALA A 339 -22.79 -1.81 -21.96
CA ALA A 339 -23.47 -2.87 -21.21
C ALA A 339 -23.76 -2.48 -19.75
N ASN A 340 -22.98 -1.56 -19.19
CA ASN A 340 -23.14 -1.07 -17.82
C ASN A 340 -23.78 0.33 -17.75
N GLY A 341 -24.54 0.72 -18.77
CA GLY A 341 -25.35 1.95 -18.76
C GLY A 341 -24.59 3.25 -19.02
N ARG A 342 -23.30 3.18 -19.37
CA ARG A 342 -22.45 4.34 -19.70
C ARG A 342 -22.33 4.51 -21.22
N LEU A 343 -22.10 5.72 -21.70
CA LEU A 343 -21.93 6.02 -23.14
C LEU A 343 -23.05 5.44 -24.03
N GLN A 344 -24.30 5.43 -23.56
CA GLN A 344 -25.44 4.83 -24.28
C GLN A 344 -25.66 5.43 -25.66
N GLU A 345 -25.29 6.69 -25.85
CA GLU A 345 -25.34 7.38 -27.14
C GLU A 345 -24.48 6.68 -28.22
N ARG A 346 -23.52 5.85 -27.82
CA ARG A 346 -22.64 5.09 -28.73
C ARG A 346 -23.13 3.68 -29.03
N ARG A 347 -24.28 3.25 -28.48
CA ARG A 347 -24.80 1.88 -28.61
C ARG A 347 -24.83 1.38 -30.06
N ASP A 348 -25.32 2.20 -30.99
CA ASP A 348 -25.42 1.79 -32.40
C ASP A 348 -24.06 1.71 -33.10
N LEU A 349 -23.12 2.57 -32.71
CA LEU A 349 -21.73 2.49 -33.19
C LEU A 349 -21.05 1.23 -32.65
N VAL A 350 -21.24 0.92 -31.36
CA VAL A 350 -20.74 -0.31 -30.73
C VAL A 350 -21.21 -1.54 -31.48
N ARG A 351 -22.49 -1.61 -31.89
CA ARG A 351 -23.00 -2.71 -32.69
C ARG A 351 -22.18 -2.90 -33.97
N LYS A 352 -21.98 -1.83 -34.75
CA LYS A 352 -21.23 -1.85 -36.02
C LYS A 352 -19.76 -2.23 -35.79
N MET A 353 -19.14 -1.71 -34.74
CA MET A 353 -17.75 -2.03 -34.41
C MET A 353 -17.60 -3.50 -33.95
N MET A 354 -18.57 -4.02 -33.19
CA MET A 354 -18.61 -5.44 -32.79
C MET A 354 -18.81 -6.38 -33.99
N ASP A 355 -19.61 -5.99 -34.98
CA ASP A 355 -19.75 -6.73 -36.25
C ASP A 355 -18.38 -6.89 -36.92
N VAL A 356 -17.60 -5.80 -37.03
CA VAL A 356 -16.24 -5.81 -37.58
C VAL A 356 -15.30 -6.69 -36.76
N CYS A 357 -15.30 -6.53 -35.44
CA CYS A 357 -14.42 -7.28 -34.54
C CYS A 357 -14.69 -8.79 -34.58
N CYS A 358 -15.95 -9.21 -34.52
CA CYS A 358 -16.32 -10.63 -34.55
C CYS A 358 -15.98 -11.25 -35.91
N ARG A 359 -16.30 -10.55 -37.01
CA ARG A 359 -15.98 -10.98 -38.37
C ARG A 359 -14.48 -11.19 -38.55
N ASP A 360 -13.68 -10.18 -38.21
CA ASP A 360 -12.25 -10.19 -38.51
C ASP A 360 -11.44 -11.05 -37.52
N ALA A 361 -11.93 -11.28 -36.29
CA ALA A 361 -11.36 -12.27 -35.38
C ALA A 361 -11.31 -13.68 -36.01
N ALA A 362 -12.31 -14.02 -36.83
CA ALA A 362 -12.43 -15.32 -37.50
C ALA A 362 -11.86 -15.35 -38.94
N LYS A 363 -11.44 -14.21 -39.49
CA LYS A 363 -11.04 -14.08 -40.91
C LYS A 363 -9.64 -14.62 -41.21
N GLY A 364 -8.79 -14.77 -40.19
CA GLY A 364 -7.41 -15.25 -40.31
C GLY A 364 -6.43 -14.37 -39.51
N LYS A 365 -5.12 -14.54 -39.72
CA LYS A 365 -4.12 -13.70 -39.06
C LYS A 365 -4.28 -12.25 -39.49
N TYR A 366 -4.13 -11.33 -38.54
CA TYR A 366 -3.93 -9.91 -38.86
C TYR A 366 -2.68 -9.73 -39.74
N PRO A 367 -2.58 -8.60 -40.47
CA PRO A 367 -1.45 -8.31 -41.33
C PRO A 367 -0.08 -8.55 -40.65
N PRO A 368 0.93 -9.07 -41.36
CA PRO A 368 2.20 -9.49 -40.75
C PRO A 368 2.98 -8.42 -40.00
N ARG A 369 2.80 -7.13 -40.34
CA ARG A 369 3.51 -6.00 -39.72
C ARG A 369 2.95 -5.59 -38.35
N SER A 370 1.76 -6.05 -37.99
CA SER A 370 1.03 -5.63 -36.79
C SER A 370 0.60 -6.81 -35.90
N GLY A 371 0.15 -7.92 -36.49
CA GLY A 371 -0.18 -9.17 -35.78
C GLY A 371 -1.11 -9.02 -34.56
N GLY A 372 -1.22 -10.09 -33.77
CA GLY A 372 -1.79 -10.05 -32.43
C GLY A 372 -3.32 -10.14 -32.33
N ASN A 373 -3.99 -10.85 -33.24
CA ASN A 373 -5.41 -11.17 -33.12
C ASN A 373 -5.71 -11.87 -31.77
N GLU A 374 -4.80 -12.75 -31.33
CA GLU A 374 -4.86 -13.43 -30.03
C GLU A 374 -4.92 -12.47 -28.82
N PHE A 375 -4.55 -11.20 -28.97
CA PHE A 375 -4.57 -10.24 -27.87
C PHE A 375 -5.97 -9.75 -27.53
N ALA A 376 -6.85 -9.74 -28.52
CA ALA A 376 -8.19 -9.16 -28.45
C ALA A 376 -9.31 -10.20 -28.38
N VAL A 377 -9.12 -11.43 -28.86
CA VAL A 377 -10.23 -12.41 -28.93
C VAL A 377 -10.86 -12.68 -27.57
N LYS A 378 -10.07 -12.84 -26.49
CA LYS A 378 -10.60 -12.96 -25.12
C LYS A 378 -11.49 -11.77 -24.73
N GLU A 379 -11.06 -10.55 -25.06
CA GLU A 379 -11.75 -9.30 -24.74
C GLU A 379 -13.06 -9.19 -25.53
N ILE A 380 -13.06 -9.58 -26.81
CA ILE A 380 -14.27 -9.65 -27.65
C ILE A 380 -15.28 -10.65 -27.06
N VAL A 381 -14.82 -11.83 -26.63
CA VAL A 381 -15.69 -12.85 -26.00
C VAL A 381 -16.31 -12.32 -24.71
N LEU A 382 -15.53 -11.66 -23.86
CA LEU A 382 -16.02 -11.03 -22.63
C LEU A 382 -17.06 -9.94 -22.94
N ALA A 383 -16.82 -9.11 -23.96
CA ALA A 383 -17.77 -8.08 -24.39
C ALA A 383 -19.10 -8.67 -24.89
N VAL A 384 -19.07 -9.66 -25.78
CA VAL A 384 -20.29 -10.35 -26.27
C VAL A 384 -21.08 -10.95 -25.11
N THR A 385 -20.38 -11.61 -24.19
CA THR A 385 -21.00 -12.24 -23.00
C THR A 385 -21.67 -11.21 -22.10
N GLU A 386 -21.02 -10.07 -21.86
CA GLU A 386 -21.59 -9.01 -21.01
C GLU A 386 -22.77 -8.30 -21.70
N LEU A 387 -22.68 -8.02 -23.00
CA LEU A 387 -23.77 -7.47 -23.80
C LEU A 387 -25.00 -8.38 -23.80
N GLU A 388 -24.80 -9.70 -23.90
CA GLU A 388 -25.85 -10.72 -23.81
C GLU A 388 -26.46 -10.74 -22.40
N ARG A 389 -25.63 -10.83 -21.36
CA ARG A 389 -26.08 -10.86 -19.95
C ARG A 389 -26.93 -9.64 -19.60
N ARG A 390 -26.58 -8.48 -20.16
CA ARG A 390 -27.26 -7.20 -19.95
C ARG A 390 -28.41 -6.94 -20.93
N LYS A 391 -28.65 -7.85 -21.89
CA LYS A 391 -29.70 -7.76 -22.91
C LYS A 391 -29.67 -6.45 -23.69
N VAL A 392 -28.46 -5.99 -24.05
CA VAL A 392 -28.26 -4.71 -24.74
C VAL A 392 -28.76 -4.75 -26.18
N PHE A 393 -28.57 -5.87 -26.87
CA PHE A 393 -29.00 -6.12 -28.25
C PHE A 393 -29.94 -7.33 -28.31
N SER A 394 -30.64 -7.50 -29.44
CA SER A 394 -31.50 -8.67 -29.66
C SER A 394 -30.69 -9.97 -29.67
N GLN A 395 -31.35 -11.08 -29.31
CA GLN A 395 -30.69 -12.39 -29.29
C GLN A 395 -30.14 -12.77 -30.66
N ASP A 396 -30.81 -12.43 -31.77
CA ASP A 396 -30.32 -12.71 -33.12
C ASP A 396 -28.96 -12.07 -33.42
N VAL A 397 -28.74 -10.83 -32.93
CA VAL A 397 -27.46 -10.12 -33.09
C VAL A 397 -26.38 -10.82 -32.27
N ILE A 398 -26.69 -11.16 -31.01
CA ILE A 398 -25.77 -11.89 -30.12
C ILE A 398 -25.41 -13.26 -30.71
N ASP A 399 -26.39 -14.02 -31.19
CA ASP A 399 -26.21 -15.34 -31.78
C ASP A 399 -25.36 -15.27 -33.05
N GLY A 400 -25.52 -14.22 -33.86
CA GLY A 400 -24.66 -13.94 -35.01
C GLY A 400 -23.18 -13.74 -34.63
N TRP A 401 -22.91 -12.95 -33.60
CA TRP A 401 -21.55 -12.77 -33.07
C TRP A 401 -20.98 -14.07 -32.50
N ARG A 402 -21.75 -14.78 -31.67
CA ARG A 402 -21.37 -16.08 -31.07
C ARG A 402 -21.06 -17.12 -32.15
N ALA A 403 -21.89 -17.21 -33.19
CA ALA A 403 -21.69 -18.11 -34.32
C ALA A 403 -20.42 -17.78 -35.11
N THR A 404 -20.08 -16.50 -35.25
CA THR A 404 -18.84 -16.07 -35.90
C THR A 404 -17.62 -16.40 -35.05
N LEU A 405 -17.65 -16.15 -33.74
CA LEU A 405 -16.56 -16.47 -32.82
C LEU A 405 -16.28 -17.98 -32.73
N LYS A 406 -17.29 -18.85 -32.92
CA LYS A 406 -17.10 -20.31 -33.05
C LYS A 406 -16.21 -20.72 -34.23
N LYS A 407 -16.07 -19.86 -35.26
CA LYS A 407 -15.26 -20.13 -36.45
C LYS A 407 -13.77 -19.83 -36.24
N VAL A 408 -13.39 -19.08 -35.20
CA VAL A 408 -11.98 -18.81 -34.88
C VAL A 408 -11.24 -20.15 -34.65
N ARG A 409 -10.05 -20.26 -35.24
CA ARG A 409 -9.13 -21.40 -35.10
C ARG A 409 -7.77 -20.86 -34.71
N ALA A 410 -7.22 -21.31 -33.59
CA ALA A 410 -5.97 -20.78 -33.07
C ALA A 410 -4.82 -20.88 -34.09
N GLU A 411 -4.78 -21.99 -34.85
CA GLU A 411 -3.74 -22.31 -35.82
C GLU A 411 -3.68 -21.31 -36.98
N THR A 412 -4.83 -20.83 -37.45
CA THR A 412 -4.93 -19.96 -38.64
C THR A 412 -5.26 -18.51 -38.30
N CYS A 413 -5.88 -18.24 -37.17
CA CYS A 413 -6.28 -16.90 -36.75
C CYS A 413 -5.23 -16.22 -35.86
N TYR A 414 -4.38 -16.96 -35.14
CA TYR A 414 -3.38 -16.38 -34.25
C TYR A 414 -2.00 -16.31 -34.88
N SER A 415 -1.25 -15.28 -34.50
CA SER A 415 0.08 -15.01 -35.03
C SER A 415 1.00 -16.21 -34.75
N LEU A 416 1.01 -16.69 -33.50
CA LEU A 416 1.82 -17.82 -33.05
C LEU A 416 1.08 -19.18 -33.07
N GLY A 417 -0.06 -19.26 -33.76
CA GLY A 417 -0.96 -20.43 -33.76
C GLY A 417 -0.30 -21.78 -34.03
N THR A 418 0.66 -21.82 -34.95
CA THR A 418 1.34 -23.05 -35.42
C THR A 418 2.79 -23.17 -34.96
N GLN A 419 3.27 -22.29 -34.08
CA GLN A 419 4.69 -22.28 -33.76
C GLN A 419 5.12 -23.53 -32.97
N ALA A 420 6.28 -24.08 -33.32
CA ALA A 420 6.89 -25.14 -32.52
C ALA A 420 7.31 -24.60 -31.16
N VAL A 421 7.23 -25.44 -30.13
CA VAL A 421 7.75 -25.12 -28.78
C VAL A 421 9.25 -24.81 -28.88
N ASP A 422 9.69 -23.80 -28.13
CA ASP A 422 11.07 -23.32 -28.13
C ASP A 422 11.62 -23.37 -26.71
N PHE A 423 12.52 -24.31 -26.48
CA PHE A 423 13.11 -24.55 -25.16
C PHE A 423 14.17 -23.50 -24.77
N LEU A 424 14.55 -22.60 -25.68
CA LEU A 424 15.57 -21.58 -25.45
C LEU A 424 14.99 -20.19 -25.25
N LYS A 425 13.71 -19.97 -25.59
CA LYS A 425 13.11 -18.63 -25.53
C LYS A 425 11.63 -18.67 -25.12
N ALA A 426 11.31 -17.90 -24.07
CA ALA A 426 9.93 -17.66 -23.65
C ALA A 426 9.11 -16.93 -24.74
N ARG A 427 7.81 -17.23 -24.81
CA ARG A 427 6.86 -16.70 -25.81
C ARG A 427 5.52 -16.37 -25.17
N ASN A 428 5.46 -15.25 -24.46
CA ASN A 428 4.25 -14.77 -23.80
C ASN A 428 3.05 -14.52 -24.74
N TRP A 429 3.28 -14.25 -26.04
CA TRP A 429 2.21 -14.12 -27.04
C TRP A 429 1.32 -15.38 -27.11
N CYS A 430 1.89 -16.57 -26.92
CA CYS A 430 1.09 -17.80 -26.89
C CYS A 430 0.10 -17.83 -25.71
N VAL A 431 0.45 -17.19 -24.58
CA VAL A 431 -0.42 -17.12 -23.40
C VAL A 431 -1.66 -16.26 -23.66
N PHE A 432 -1.56 -15.21 -24.49
CA PHE A 432 -2.74 -14.48 -24.97
C PHE A 432 -3.68 -15.38 -25.79
N GLY A 433 -3.11 -16.24 -26.63
CA GLY A 433 -3.86 -17.26 -27.37
C GLY A 433 -4.56 -18.24 -26.44
N CYS A 434 -3.85 -18.74 -25.41
CA CYS A 434 -4.43 -19.62 -24.39
C CYS A 434 -5.60 -18.96 -23.65
N ALA A 435 -5.44 -17.71 -23.21
CA ALA A 435 -6.50 -16.96 -22.54
C ALA A 435 -7.72 -16.77 -23.45
N SER A 436 -7.50 -16.46 -24.73
CA SER A 436 -8.55 -16.34 -25.73
C SER A 436 -9.30 -17.66 -25.98
N GLU A 437 -8.60 -18.77 -26.13
CA GLU A 437 -9.24 -20.08 -26.31
C GLU A 437 -9.95 -20.54 -25.04
N GLN A 438 -9.38 -20.28 -23.86
CA GLN A 438 -10.00 -20.64 -22.58
C GLN A 438 -11.29 -19.84 -22.34
N ALA A 439 -11.30 -18.53 -22.63
CA ALA A 439 -12.51 -17.72 -22.57
C ALA A 439 -13.57 -18.25 -23.56
N ARG A 440 -13.19 -18.59 -24.79
CA ARG A 440 -14.12 -19.18 -25.76
C ARG A 440 -14.72 -20.51 -25.28
N LEU A 441 -13.92 -21.38 -24.66
CA LEU A 441 -14.41 -22.64 -24.07
C LEU A 441 -15.42 -22.34 -22.97
N ARG A 442 -15.06 -21.47 -22.02
CA ARG A 442 -15.89 -21.10 -20.87
C ARG A 442 -17.27 -20.61 -21.28
N TYR A 443 -17.35 -19.80 -22.33
CA TYR A 443 -18.59 -19.17 -22.78
C TYR A 443 -19.23 -19.86 -23.99
N GLY A 444 -18.77 -21.05 -24.39
CA GLY A 444 -19.41 -21.83 -25.47
C GLY A 444 -19.28 -21.21 -26.86
N MET A 445 -18.20 -20.48 -27.14
CA MET A 445 -17.90 -19.83 -28.42
C MET A 445 -16.75 -20.53 -29.18
N GLY A 446 -16.59 -21.84 -28.96
CA GLY A 446 -15.51 -22.65 -29.51
C GLY A 446 -14.33 -22.76 -28.55
N GLY A 447 -13.11 -22.86 -29.08
CA GLY A 447 -11.87 -22.98 -28.30
C GLY A 447 -11.21 -24.36 -28.45
N ASN A 448 -9.88 -24.40 -28.31
CA ASN A 448 -9.07 -25.60 -28.46
C ASN A 448 -8.32 -25.94 -27.15
N PRO A 449 -8.79 -26.94 -26.36
CA PRO A 449 -8.12 -27.32 -25.11
C PRO A 449 -6.71 -27.87 -25.31
N ASN A 450 -6.44 -28.55 -26.42
CA ASN A 450 -5.11 -29.07 -26.74
C ASN A 450 -4.12 -27.93 -27.03
N PHE A 451 -4.58 -26.85 -27.68
CA PHE A 451 -3.78 -25.64 -27.87
C PHE A 451 -3.43 -25.00 -26.52
N ILE A 452 -4.43 -24.89 -25.63
CA ILE A 452 -4.25 -24.31 -24.30
C ILE A 452 -3.22 -25.12 -23.51
N GLU A 453 -3.41 -26.43 -23.39
CA GLU A 453 -2.50 -27.30 -22.65
C GLU A 453 -1.07 -27.24 -23.21
N LYS A 454 -0.92 -27.36 -24.53
CA LYS A 454 0.39 -27.33 -25.20
C LYS A 454 1.21 -26.10 -24.76
N TYR A 455 0.60 -24.91 -24.81
CA TYR A 455 1.32 -23.68 -24.53
C TYR A 455 1.31 -23.29 -23.05
N VAL A 456 0.35 -23.74 -22.24
CA VAL A 456 0.44 -23.59 -20.78
C VAL A 456 1.61 -24.43 -20.24
N ALA A 457 1.67 -25.72 -20.60
CA ALA A 457 2.78 -26.61 -20.25
C ALA A 457 4.13 -26.06 -20.74
N ASP A 458 4.13 -25.44 -21.93
CA ASP A 458 5.34 -24.81 -22.44
C ASP A 458 5.75 -23.57 -21.66
N GLN A 459 4.81 -22.68 -21.36
CA GLN A 459 5.15 -21.39 -20.81
C GLN A 459 5.41 -21.44 -19.28
N ILE A 460 4.92 -22.46 -18.57
CA ILE A 460 5.19 -22.66 -17.14
C ILE A 460 6.69 -22.79 -16.82
N ARG A 461 7.49 -23.38 -17.71
CA ARG A 461 8.94 -23.56 -17.50
C ARG A 461 9.71 -22.23 -17.34
N TRP A 462 9.10 -21.11 -17.75
CA TRP A 462 9.70 -19.79 -17.71
C TRP A 462 9.46 -19.04 -16.39
N PHE A 463 8.67 -19.60 -15.48
CA PHE A 463 8.63 -19.08 -14.12
C PHE A 463 9.96 -19.32 -13.40
N ASP A 464 10.32 -18.39 -12.51
CA ASP A 464 11.46 -18.53 -11.61
C ASP A 464 11.04 -19.09 -10.25
N SER A 465 12.00 -19.19 -9.32
CA SER A 465 11.77 -19.65 -7.96
C SER A 465 10.88 -18.72 -7.13
N ASN A 466 10.56 -17.51 -7.57
CA ASN A 466 9.63 -16.61 -6.91
C ASN A 466 8.26 -16.59 -7.60
N GLY A 467 8.03 -17.43 -8.61
CA GLY A 467 6.80 -17.39 -9.40
C GLY A 467 6.73 -16.16 -10.32
N MET A 468 7.86 -15.51 -10.61
CA MET A 468 7.93 -14.44 -11.61
C MET A 468 8.25 -15.01 -12.98
N TYR A 469 7.60 -14.51 -14.02
CA TYR A 469 7.72 -15.02 -15.38
C TYR A 469 8.90 -14.37 -16.14
N ARG A 470 9.82 -15.20 -16.65
CA ARG A 470 11.06 -14.77 -17.31
C ARG A 470 10.88 -14.62 -18.82
N ASP A 471 10.27 -13.50 -19.24
CA ASP A 471 10.27 -13.08 -20.65
C ASP A 471 11.70 -12.73 -21.12
N PRO A 472 12.02 -12.69 -22.43
CA PRO A 472 13.33 -12.25 -22.89
C PRO A 472 13.69 -10.86 -22.35
N ASN A 473 14.90 -10.73 -21.79
CA ASN A 473 15.41 -9.55 -21.06
C ASN A 473 14.64 -9.19 -19.77
N GLN A 474 13.73 -10.07 -19.31
CA GLN A 474 13.01 -9.99 -18.03
C GLN A 474 12.35 -8.63 -17.70
N PRO A 475 11.71 -7.92 -18.66
CA PRO A 475 11.00 -6.68 -18.34
C PRO A 475 9.84 -6.92 -17.36
N MET A 476 9.74 -6.08 -16.32
CA MET A 476 8.74 -6.24 -15.24
C MET A 476 7.30 -6.28 -15.75
N VAL A 477 7.01 -5.51 -16.81
CA VAL A 477 5.68 -5.49 -17.42
C VAL A 477 5.27 -6.86 -17.94
N TYR A 478 6.20 -7.62 -18.53
CA TYR A 478 5.87 -8.88 -19.18
C TYR A 478 5.85 -10.08 -18.22
N ASP A 479 6.42 -9.94 -17.03
CA ASP A 479 6.07 -10.79 -15.89
C ASP A 479 4.56 -10.68 -15.59
N PHE A 480 4.10 -9.46 -15.30
CA PHE A 480 2.71 -9.21 -14.92
C PHE A 480 1.72 -9.48 -16.06
N VAL A 481 2.04 -9.13 -17.32
CA VAL A 481 1.19 -9.47 -18.47
C VAL A 481 0.99 -10.99 -18.56
N SER A 482 2.05 -11.78 -18.38
CA SER A 482 1.92 -13.24 -18.47
C SER A 482 1.10 -13.78 -17.29
N ARG A 483 1.37 -13.29 -16.07
CA ARG A 483 0.64 -13.73 -14.86
C ARG A 483 -0.84 -13.35 -14.87
N ILE A 484 -1.23 -12.17 -15.33
CA ILE A 484 -2.66 -11.82 -15.41
C ILE A 484 -3.40 -12.67 -16.46
N LEU A 485 -2.73 -13.06 -17.54
CA LEU A 485 -3.32 -13.96 -18.55
C LEU A 485 -3.47 -15.38 -17.99
N PHE A 486 -2.50 -15.89 -17.23
CA PHE A 486 -2.66 -17.15 -16.52
C PHE A 486 -3.75 -17.10 -15.45
N ALA A 487 -3.86 -15.99 -14.72
CA ALA A 487 -4.96 -15.74 -13.80
C ALA A 487 -6.33 -15.80 -14.51
N GLU A 488 -6.45 -15.19 -15.69
CA GLU A 488 -7.63 -15.26 -16.54
C GLU A 488 -7.92 -16.69 -17.03
N ILE A 489 -6.91 -17.44 -17.46
CA ILE A 489 -7.05 -18.85 -17.85
C ILE A 489 -7.62 -19.68 -16.68
N LEU A 490 -7.06 -19.52 -15.48
CA LEU A 490 -7.53 -20.21 -14.28
C LEU A 490 -8.96 -19.77 -13.89
N ALA A 491 -9.25 -18.47 -13.93
CA ALA A 491 -10.57 -17.93 -13.61
C ALA A 491 -11.66 -18.40 -14.58
N ASN A 492 -11.30 -18.60 -15.85
CA ASN A 492 -12.18 -19.16 -16.88
C ASN A 492 -12.23 -20.71 -16.85
N GLY A 493 -11.72 -21.35 -15.78
CA GLY A 493 -11.99 -22.75 -15.50
C GLY A 493 -11.08 -23.75 -16.20
N TYR A 494 -9.84 -23.39 -16.51
CA TYR A 494 -8.84 -24.35 -16.99
C TYR A 494 -8.65 -25.51 -16.00
N ASP A 495 -8.72 -26.74 -16.50
CA ASP A 495 -8.57 -27.99 -15.73
C ASP A 495 -7.53 -28.97 -16.29
N GLY A 496 -6.71 -28.50 -17.23
CA GLY A 496 -5.72 -29.35 -17.90
C GLY A 496 -4.60 -29.87 -16.97
N PRO A 497 -3.80 -30.85 -17.42
CA PRO A 497 -2.73 -31.47 -16.64
C PRO A 497 -1.77 -30.49 -15.95
N SER A 498 -1.44 -29.38 -16.60
CA SER A 498 -0.48 -28.41 -16.06
C SER A 498 -1.06 -27.46 -15.00
N LYS A 499 -2.36 -27.58 -14.65
CA LYS A 499 -3.03 -26.69 -13.69
C LYS A 499 -2.33 -26.62 -12.34
N ALA A 500 -1.99 -27.76 -11.75
CA ALA A 500 -1.41 -27.80 -10.40
C ALA A 500 -0.06 -27.06 -10.34
N GLU A 501 0.78 -27.24 -11.37
CA GLU A 501 2.06 -26.56 -11.48
C GLU A 501 1.89 -25.06 -11.75
N LEU A 502 0.92 -24.67 -12.59
CA LEU A 502 0.58 -23.27 -12.80
C LEU A 502 0.14 -22.60 -11.50
N GLU A 503 -0.79 -23.21 -10.77
CA GLU A 503 -1.28 -22.70 -9.48
C GLU A 503 -0.15 -22.59 -8.45
N TYR A 504 0.79 -23.54 -8.45
CA TYR A 504 1.99 -23.48 -7.62
C TYR A 504 2.82 -22.23 -7.91
N HIS A 505 3.12 -21.92 -9.17
CA HIS A 505 3.87 -20.72 -9.52
C HIS A 505 3.12 -19.44 -9.21
N MET A 506 1.80 -19.39 -9.45
CA MET A 506 0.97 -18.25 -9.09
C MET A 506 0.98 -18.02 -7.57
N ASP A 507 0.90 -19.08 -6.76
CA ASP A 507 0.96 -18.94 -5.29
C ASP A 507 2.33 -18.43 -4.80
N ARG A 508 3.43 -18.75 -5.49
CA ARG A 508 4.77 -18.21 -5.18
C ARG A 508 4.91 -16.73 -5.52
N ALA A 509 4.19 -16.26 -6.53
CA ALA A 509 4.22 -14.88 -6.98
C ALA A 509 3.53 -13.88 -6.02
N THR A 510 2.92 -14.38 -4.94
CA THR A 510 2.29 -13.56 -3.89
C THR A 510 3.26 -12.56 -3.28
N VAL A 511 4.42 -13.03 -2.79
CA VAL A 511 5.41 -12.14 -2.14
C VAL A 511 5.94 -11.08 -3.10
N PRO A 512 6.40 -11.41 -4.32
CA PRO A 512 6.77 -10.39 -5.30
C PRO A 512 5.66 -9.38 -5.54
N THR A 513 4.41 -9.82 -5.72
CA THR A 513 3.30 -8.90 -6.00
C THR A 513 3.03 -7.94 -4.84
N LEU A 514 3.11 -8.42 -3.59
CA LEU A 514 2.92 -7.59 -2.39
C LEU A 514 4.04 -6.55 -2.18
N LYS A 515 5.24 -6.79 -2.71
CA LYS A 515 6.46 -6.05 -2.34
C LYS A 515 6.97 -5.06 -3.41
N VAL A 516 6.45 -5.10 -4.63
CA VAL A 516 7.01 -4.32 -5.76
C VAL A 516 6.31 -2.99 -6.06
N LEU A 517 5.11 -2.74 -5.52
CA LEU A 517 4.43 -1.47 -5.72
C LEU A 517 5.14 -0.36 -4.93
N SER A 518 5.37 0.79 -5.56
CA SER A 518 6.00 1.92 -4.88
C SER A 518 5.06 2.64 -3.91
N ALA A 519 5.61 3.48 -3.03
CA ALA A 519 4.86 4.31 -2.10
C ALA A 519 3.91 5.33 -2.79
N CYS A 520 4.17 5.66 -4.05
CA CYS A 520 3.29 6.50 -4.88
C CYS A 520 2.26 5.67 -5.68
N GLY A 521 2.16 4.35 -5.45
CA GLY A 521 1.27 3.46 -6.22
C GLY A 521 1.76 3.17 -7.64
N GLU A 522 3.06 3.37 -7.93
CA GLU A 522 3.60 3.16 -9.27
C GLU A 522 4.11 1.73 -9.47
N PHE A 523 3.77 1.17 -10.62
CA PHE A 523 4.32 -0.10 -11.10
C PHE A 523 5.85 -0.02 -11.20
N PRO A 524 6.60 -1.07 -10.83
CA PRO A 524 8.06 -1.07 -10.89
C PRO A 524 8.59 -0.74 -12.28
N TYR A 525 9.72 -0.02 -12.36
CA TYR A 525 10.46 0.10 -13.63
C TYR A 525 11.26 -1.19 -13.91
N GLY A 526 11.88 -1.28 -15.09
CA GLY A 526 12.72 -2.43 -15.47
C GLY A 526 12.35 -2.93 -16.86
N GLY A 527 13.14 -2.51 -17.85
CA GLY A 527 13.04 -2.93 -19.24
C GLY A 527 11.94 -2.23 -20.04
N ARG A 528 11.63 -2.80 -21.21
CA ARG A 528 10.64 -2.29 -22.17
C ARG A 528 9.23 -2.12 -21.59
N SER A 529 8.49 -1.18 -22.16
CA SER A 529 7.12 -0.82 -21.79
C SER A 529 6.93 -0.30 -20.36
N ASN A 530 8.00 0.14 -19.69
CA ASN A 530 7.90 0.77 -18.38
C ASN A 530 7.27 2.19 -18.48
N GLN A 531 6.77 2.72 -17.35
CA GLN A 531 6.19 4.09 -17.22
C GLN A 531 4.90 4.42 -18.00
N PHE A 532 4.26 3.46 -18.68
CA PHE A 532 2.92 3.68 -19.25
C PHE A 532 1.81 3.57 -18.18
N LEU A 533 0.70 4.28 -18.39
CA LEU A 533 -0.45 4.28 -17.48
C LEU A 533 -1.12 2.90 -17.38
N HIS A 534 -1.12 2.12 -18.46
CA HIS A 534 -1.72 0.78 -18.46
C HIS A 534 -1.04 -0.19 -17.48
N ASN A 535 0.17 0.12 -17.00
CA ASN A 535 0.85 -0.70 -16.01
C ASN A 535 0.15 -0.66 -14.64
N GLN A 536 -0.54 0.44 -14.32
CA GLN A 536 -1.32 0.55 -13.07
C GLN A 536 -2.54 -0.36 -13.10
N THR A 537 -3.29 -0.37 -14.21
CA THR A 537 -4.48 -1.23 -14.34
C THR A 537 -4.11 -2.71 -14.49
N LEU A 538 -2.98 -3.00 -15.14
CA LEU A 538 -2.40 -4.36 -15.19
C LEU A 538 -2.10 -4.89 -13.78
N PHE A 539 -1.44 -4.07 -12.95
CA PHE A 539 -1.13 -4.43 -11.57
C PHE A 539 -2.39 -4.57 -10.72
N ALA A 540 -3.31 -3.62 -10.83
CA ALA A 540 -4.56 -3.63 -10.09
C ALA A 540 -5.38 -4.90 -10.41
N GLY A 541 -5.58 -5.23 -11.69
CA GLY A 541 -6.29 -6.45 -12.09
C GLY A 541 -5.62 -7.73 -11.60
N THR A 542 -4.28 -7.76 -11.57
CA THR A 542 -3.54 -8.89 -10.96
C THR A 542 -3.84 -8.99 -9.47
N CYS A 543 -3.85 -7.87 -8.74
CA CYS A 543 -4.17 -7.83 -7.31
C CYS A 543 -5.61 -8.23 -7.02
N GLU A 544 -6.59 -7.80 -7.83
CA GLU A 544 -8.00 -8.21 -7.67
C GLU A 544 -8.16 -9.73 -7.76
N TRP A 545 -7.45 -10.37 -8.71
CA TRP A 545 -7.46 -11.82 -8.82
C TRP A 545 -6.88 -12.52 -7.58
N TYR A 546 -5.75 -12.03 -7.06
CA TYR A 546 -5.18 -12.56 -5.82
C TYR A 546 -6.10 -12.33 -4.62
N ALA A 547 -6.73 -11.15 -4.52
CA ALA A 547 -7.68 -10.84 -3.47
C ALA A 547 -8.83 -11.85 -3.44
N ALA A 548 -9.50 -12.05 -4.57
CA ALA A 548 -10.57 -13.03 -4.70
C ALA A 548 -10.10 -14.47 -4.40
N ARG A 549 -8.90 -14.83 -4.85
CA ARG A 549 -8.30 -16.16 -4.60
C ARG A 549 -8.03 -16.42 -3.12
N TYR A 550 -7.42 -15.46 -2.42
CA TYR A 550 -7.10 -15.60 -1.00
C TYR A 550 -8.35 -15.55 -0.11
N ALA A 551 -9.33 -14.70 -0.43
CA ALA A 551 -10.61 -14.67 0.26
C ALA A 551 -11.34 -16.02 0.14
N LYS A 552 -11.38 -16.62 -1.06
CA LYS A 552 -11.95 -17.95 -1.29
C LYS A 552 -11.25 -19.06 -0.49
N ARG A 553 -9.98 -18.88 -0.13
CA ARG A 553 -9.18 -19.79 0.70
C ARG A 553 -9.29 -19.51 2.20
N GLY A 554 -10.03 -18.47 2.60
CA GLY A 554 -10.20 -18.07 4.00
C GLY A 554 -9.11 -17.14 4.54
N ASP A 555 -8.16 -16.70 3.71
CA ASP A 555 -7.11 -15.75 4.11
C ASP A 555 -7.54 -14.31 3.78
N MET A 556 -8.44 -13.78 4.63
CA MET A 556 -8.95 -12.42 4.45
C MET A 556 -7.88 -11.36 4.64
N LYS A 557 -6.86 -11.61 5.48
CA LYS A 557 -5.80 -10.62 5.74
C LYS A 557 -5.02 -10.35 4.46
N THR A 558 -4.51 -11.39 3.80
CA THR A 558 -3.80 -11.23 2.52
C THR A 558 -4.72 -10.71 1.42
N ALA A 559 -5.99 -11.13 1.40
CA ALA A 559 -6.97 -10.60 0.44
C ALA A 559 -7.17 -9.07 0.58
N MET A 560 -7.31 -8.58 1.81
CA MET A 560 -7.45 -7.15 2.11
C MET A 560 -6.20 -6.34 1.72
N GLU A 561 -5.01 -6.91 1.90
CA GLU A 561 -3.75 -6.28 1.46
C GLU A 561 -3.71 -6.12 -0.06
N PHE A 562 -4.13 -7.14 -0.82
CA PHE A 562 -4.23 -7.03 -2.29
C PHE A 562 -5.29 -6.00 -2.73
N ARG A 563 -6.44 -5.93 -2.04
CA ARG A 563 -7.45 -4.89 -2.31
C ARG A 563 -6.89 -3.48 -2.08
N ARG A 564 -6.08 -3.28 -1.04
CA ARG A 564 -5.38 -2.00 -0.81
C ARG A 564 -4.41 -1.68 -1.94
N LEU A 565 -3.58 -2.64 -2.36
CA LEU A 565 -2.60 -2.43 -3.43
C LEU A 565 -3.25 -2.14 -4.79
N ALA A 566 -4.38 -2.79 -5.11
CA ALA A 566 -5.19 -2.44 -6.28
C ALA A 566 -5.68 -0.98 -6.20
N ALA A 567 -6.16 -0.55 -5.03
CA ALA A 567 -6.60 0.82 -4.80
C ALA A 567 -5.47 1.84 -4.93
N GLU A 568 -4.28 1.55 -4.40
CA GLU A 568 -3.12 2.43 -4.55
C GLU A 568 -2.70 2.58 -6.02
N ALA A 569 -2.68 1.49 -6.79
CA ALA A 569 -2.34 1.53 -8.21
C ALA A 569 -3.35 2.31 -9.05
N VAL A 570 -4.66 2.13 -8.82
CA VAL A 570 -5.71 2.89 -9.52
C VAL A 570 -5.71 4.36 -9.08
N ASN A 571 -5.53 4.65 -7.79
CA ASN A 571 -5.45 6.03 -7.30
C ASN A 571 -4.28 6.80 -7.91
N ALA A 572 -3.15 6.14 -8.20
CA ALA A 572 -2.01 6.76 -8.87
C ALA A 572 -2.33 7.27 -10.30
N LEU A 573 -3.41 6.78 -10.93
CA LEU A 573 -3.86 7.26 -12.23
C LEU A 573 -4.65 8.56 -12.16
N LYS A 574 -5.28 8.88 -11.02
CA LYS A 574 -6.22 10.02 -10.90
C LYS A 574 -5.60 11.33 -11.39
N ARG A 575 -4.34 11.60 -11.01
CA ARG A 575 -3.62 12.80 -11.47
C ARG A 575 -3.45 12.83 -13.00
N TRP A 576 -3.08 11.71 -13.60
CA TRP A 576 -2.78 11.63 -15.03
C TRP A 576 -4.03 11.68 -15.91
N LEU A 577 -5.14 11.10 -15.43
CA LEU A 577 -6.42 11.11 -16.15
C LEU A 577 -7.15 12.47 -16.04
N ALA A 578 -6.85 13.25 -15.00
CA ALA A 578 -7.32 14.62 -14.85
C ALA A 578 -6.67 15.59 -15.86
N GLU A 579 -5.43 15.33 -16.27
CA GLU A 579 -4.73 16.15 -17.27
C GLU A 579 -5.43 16.14 -18.63
N LYS A 580 -5.39 17.30 -19.32
CA LYS A 580 -5.88 17.44 -20.69
C LYS A 580 -4.78 18.05 -21.59
N PRO A 581 -4.56 17.50 -22.80
CA PRO A 581 -5.09 16.21 -23.26
C PRO A 581 -4.49 15.04 -22.45
N VAL A 582 -5.23 13.95 -22.26
CA VAL A 582 -4.75 12.78 -21.50
C VAL A 582 -3.56 12.15 -22.22
N SER A 583 -2.49 11.83 -21.48
CA SER A 583 -1.33 11.09 -21.97
C SER A 583 -1.42 9.61 -21.61
N HIS A 584 -0.86 8.71 -22.41
CA HIS A 584 -0.75 7.27 -22.11
C HIS A 584 0.56 6.91 -21.39
N VAL A 585 1.47 7.86 -21.25
CA VAL A 585 2.78 7.75 -20.57
C VAL A 585 2.87 8.80 -19.46
N LYS A 586 3.62 8.50 -18.39
CA LYS A 586 3.74 9.34 -17.18
C LYS A 586 4.66 10.55 -17.37
N ASN A 587 4.27 11.44 -18.29
CA ASN A 587 4.87 12.74 -18.53
C ASN A 587 3.81 13.71 -19.07
N ARG A 588 4.19 14.99 -19.21
CA ARG A 588 3.32 16.05 -19.73
C ARG A 588 3.76 16.61 -21.08
N TYR A 589 4.60 15.87 -21.82
CA TYR A 589 4.98 16.27 -23.18
C TYR A 589 3.77 16.27 -24.13
N PRO A 590 3.76 17.10 -25.18
CA PRO A 590 2.75 17.02 -26.23
C PRO A 590 2.68 15.62 -26.85
N ARG A 591 1.46 15.15 -27.13
CA ARG A 591 1.20 13.87 -27.79
C ARG A 591 0.78 14.06 -29.24
N GLU A 592 0.98 13.05 -30.07
CA GLU A 592 0.42 13.00 -31.42
C GLU A 592 -1.04 12.53 -31.35
N THR A 593 -1.99 13.35 -31.83
CA THR A 593 -3.36 12.90 -32.09
C THR A 593 -3.46 12.58 -33.58
N GLY A 594 -3.80 11.34 -33.92
CA GLY A 594 -3.86 10.84 -35.29
C GLY A 594 -4.58 11.76 -36.27
N LYS A 595 -3.79 12.61 -36.94
CA LYS A 595 -3.94 13.32 -38.22
C LYS A 595 -3.03 14.56 -38.22
N GLY A 596 -1.71 14.34 -38.35
CA GLY A 596 -0.79 15.26 -39.03
C GLY A 596 -0.82 16.76 -38.71
N VAL A 597 -0.95 17.19 -37.45
CA VAL A 597 -0.50 18.54 -37.04
C VAL A 597 0.60 18.38 -36.00
N TYR A 598 1.80 18.77 -36.42
CA TYR A 598 3.09 18.43 -35.82
C TYR A 598 3.37 19.24 -34.56
N SER A 599 3.72 18.56 -33.46
CA SER A 599 4.80 19.05 -32.60
C SER A 599 6.07 18.32 -33.07
N GLU A 600 7.20 19.01 -33.16
CA GLU A 600 8.41 18.49 -33.82
C GLU A 600 8.94 17.15 -33.24
N LYS A 601 8.48 16.71 -32.06
CA LYS A 601 8.83 15.43 -31.42
C LYS A 601 7.68 14.84 -30.59
N ALA A 602 6.65 14.30 -31.23
CA ALA A 602 5.51 13.71 -30.52
C ALA A 602 5.82 12.35 -29.85
N ASP A 603 5.02 12.00 -28.83
CA ASP A 603 5.08 10.73 -28.08
C ASP A 603 6.44 10.48 -27.41
N ILE A 604 6.98 11.50 -26.75
CA ILE A 604 8.18 11.39 -25.92
C ILE A 604 7.98 10.30 -24.86
N GLY A 605 9.00 9.48 -24.66
CA GLY A 605 8.98 8.37 -23.74
C GLY A 605 8.31 7.11 -24.29
N CYS A 606 7.95 7.05 -25.58
CA CYS A 606 7.31 5.89 -26.20
C CYS A 606 8.24 5.12 -27.15
N GLU A 607 8.18 3.80 -27.11
CA GLU A 607 8.72 2.94 -28.17
C GLU A 607 7.94 3.12 -29.48
N ARG A 608 8.56 2.78 -30.61
CA ARG A 608 7.92 2.86 -31.94
C ARG A 608 6.59 2.12 -32.05
N TYR A 609 6.43 1.02 -31.29
CA TYR A 609 5.21 0.20 -31.30
C TYR A 609 4.17 0.62 -30.26
N ALA A 610 4.47 1.59 -29.39
CA ALA A 610 3.72 1.96 -28.19
C ALA A 610 3.04 3.33 -28.32
N TYR A 611 2.48 3.60 -29.50
CA TYR A 611 1.77 4.84 -29.79
C TYR A 611 0.42 4.90 -29.05
N PHE A 612 -0.11 6.12 -28.94
CA PHE A 612 -1.28 6.47 -28.13
C PHE A 612 -2.48 5.53 -28.36
N ASP A 613 -2.93 5.38 -29.61
CA ASP A 613 -4.14 4.62 -29.94
C ASP A 613 -4.11 3.16 -29.46
N LYS A 614 -2.92 2.59 -29.31
CA LYS A 614 -2.73 1.22 -28.86
C LYS A 614 -2.59 1.13 -27.35
N TYR A 615 -1.79 2.01 -26.74
CA TYR A 615 -1.41 1.89 -25.32
C TYR A 615 -2.39 2.59 -24.38
N MET A 616 -3.08 3.65 -24.85
CA MET A 616 -4.14 4.30 -24.07
C MET A 616 -5.29 3.33 -23.82
N ILE A 617 -5.80 2.68 -24.87
CA ILE A 617 -6.91 1.74 -24.72
C ILE A 617 -6.53 0.41 -24.07
N THR A 618 -5.23 0.07 -24.10
CA THR A 618 -4.72 -1.06 -23.32
C THR A 618 -4.90 -0.83 -21.81
N MET A 619 -4.82 0.42 -21.33
CA MET A 619 -5.13 0.75 -19.93
C MET A 619 -6.57 0.35 -19.57
N GLY A 620 -7.54 0.71 -20.41
CA GLY A 620 -8.94 0.32 -20.23
C GLY A 620 -9.14 -1.20 -20.33
N SER A 621 -8.41 -1.87 -21.22
CA SER A 621 -8.50 -3.33 -21.38
C SER A 621 -7.98 -4.10 -20.16
N TRP A 622 -6.95 -3.59 -19.48
CA TRP A 622 -6.55 -4.16 -18.18
C TRP A 622 -7.49 -3.78 -17.04
N ALA A 623 -8.11 -2.58 -17.09
CA ALA A 623 -9.16 -2.19 -16.15
C ALA A 623 -10.40 -3.08 -16.26
N LEU A 624 -10.73 -3.59 -17.45
CA LEU A 624 -11.76 -4.60 -17.66
C LEU A 624 -11.48 -5.87 -16.83
N LEU A 625 -10.24 -6.36 -16.79
CA LEU A 625 -9.90 -7.51 -15.95
C LEU A 625 -9.97 -7.18 -14.45
N GLY A 626 -9.57 -5.96 -14.06
CA GLY A 626 -9.80 -5.46 -12.69
C GLY A 626 -11.28 -5.46 -12.32
N TRP A 627 -12.15 -4.89 -13.16
CA TRP A 627 -13.60 -4.91 -13.00
C TRP A 627 -14.17 -6.33 -12.92
N TYR A 628 -13.65 -7.24 -13.75
CA TYR A 628 -14.10 -8.63 -13.82
C TYR A 628 -13.74 -9.41 -12.55
N PHE A 629 -12.51 -9.25 -12.05
CA PHE A 629 -12.02 -9.94 -10.85
C PHE A 629 -12.43 -9.29 -9.53
N ALA A 630 -12.75 -7.99 -9.52
CA ALA A 630 -13.09 -7.27 -8.30
C ALA A 630 -14.25 -7.92 -7.55
N ASP A 631 -14.01 -8.21 -6.28
CA ASP A 631 -15.01 -8.63 -5.30
C ASP A 631 -15.13 -7.54 -4.23
N GLU A 632 -16.20 -6.75 -4.36
CA GLU A 632 -16.45 -5.59 -3.50
C GLU A 632 -16.88 -6.00 -2.07
N THR A 633 -17.12 -7.29 -1.82
CA THR A 633 -17.35 -7.79 -0.46
C THR A 633 -16.06 -7.90 0.35
N ILE A 634 -14.90 -7.85 -0.30
CA ILE A 634 -13.59 -7.86 0.35
C ILE A 634 -13.17 -6.39 0.62
N PRO A 635 -13.05 -5.98 1.91
CA PRO A 635 -12.56 -4.64 2.24
C PRO A 635 -11.08 -4.49 1.87
N ALA A 636 -10.58 -3.26 1.74
CA ALA A 636 -9.14 -3.03 1.70
C ALA A 636 -8.60 -2.87 3.12
N SER A 637 -7.37 -3.34 3.34
CA SER A 637 -6.64 -3.00 4.56
C SER A 637 -6.33 -1.51 4.59
N GLU A 638 -6.31 -0.89 5.77
CA GLU A 638 -5.70 0.42 5.90
C GLU A 638 -4.20 0.36 5.57
N PHE A 639 -3.65 1.45 5.06
CA PHE A 639 -2.20 1.56 4.97
C PHE A 639 -1.62 1.73 6.37
N THR A 640 -0.62 0.92 6.70
CA THR A 640 0.17 1.06 7.92
C THR A 640 1.61 1.39 7.54
N PRO A 641 2.26 2.39 8.18
CA PRO A 641 3.66 2.71 7.92
C PRO A 641 4.53 1.45 7.98
N VAL A 642 5.26 1.19 6.90
CA VAL A 642 5.92 -0.10 6.69
C VAL A 642 7.19 -0.18 7.54
N LYS A 643 7.38 -1.26 8.30
CA LYS A 643 8.67 -1.51 8.95
C LYS A 643 9.77 -1.61 7.88
N PRO A 644 11.01 -1.14 8.12
CA PRO A 644 12.09 -1.28 7.16
C PRO A 644 12.21 -2.71 6.63
N ASP A 645 12.03 -2.87 5.32
CA ASP A 645 11.99 -4.15 4.65
C ASP A 645 12.68 -4.07 3.28
N VAL A 646 13.27 -5.18 2.86
CA VAL A 646 13.97 -5.31 1.58
C VAL A 646 13.55 -6.61 0.91
N PHE A 647 13.04 -6.50 -0.31
CA PHE A 647 12.70 -7.63 -1.16
C PHE A 647 13.62 -7.66 -2.39
N VAL A 648 14.22 -8.83 -2.64
CA VAL A 648 15.09 -9.06 -3.79
C VAL A 648 14.50 -10.26 -4.56
N PRO A 649 14.04 -10.07 -5.81
CA PRO A 649 13.62 -11.18 -6.66
C PRO A 649 14.80 -12.09 -7.01
N SER A 650 14.56 -13.09 -7.86
CA SER A 650 15.65 -14.00 -8.24
C SER A 650 16.74 -13.22 -9.00
N PRO A 651 17.98 -13.76 -9.05
CA PRO A 651 19.08 -13.10 -9.75
C PRO A 651 18.89 -12.89 -11.26
N THR A 652 17.75 -13.27 -11.86
CA THR A 652 17.46 -13.02 -13.28
C THR A 652 16.81 -11.67 -13.55
N PHE A 653 16.19 -11.03 -12.54
CA PHE A 653 15.51 -9.74 -12.72
C PHE A 653 16.41 -8.55 -12.42
N HIS A 654 17.48 -8.76 -11.66
CA HIS A 654 18.47 -7.72 -11.30
C HIS A 654 17.94 -6.55 -10.48
N LEU A 655 16.79 -6.72 -9.80
CA LEU A 655 16.14 -5.66 -9.04
C LEU A 655 16.31 -5.84 -7.53
N ALA A 656 16.11 -4.75 -6.78
CA ALA A 656 15.85 -4.79 -5.35
C ALA A 656 14.84 -3.70 -4.96
N PHE A 657 13.97 -4.01 -4.01
CA PHE A 657 12.90 -3.14 -3.55
C PHE A 657 13.07 -2.91 -2.06
N MET A 658 13.00 -1.66 -1.62
CA MET A 658 13.05 -1.29 -0.20
C MET A 658 11.79 -0.49 0.16
N GLN A 659 11.28 -0.70 1.37
CA GLN A 659 10.17 0.07 1.94
C GLN A 659 10.46 0.42 3.40
N ALA A 660 10.15 1.64 3.83
CA ALA A 660 10.18 2.03 5.24
C ALA A 660 9.30 3.27 5.47
N GLY A 661 8.41 3.21 6.46
CA GLY A 661 7.43 4.25 6.74
C GLY A 661 6.58 4.54 5.49
N GLU A 662 6.68 5.79 5.02
CA GLU A 662 6.01 6.31 3.82
C GLU A 662 6.88 6.22 2.55
N TYR A 663 8.10 5.67 2.64
CA TYR A 663 9.06 5.65 1.55
C TYR A 663 9.18 4.30 0.87
N SER A 664 9.52 4.35 -0.43
CA SER A 664 9.96 3.19 -1.20
C SER A 664 11.16 3.54 -2.07
N ALA A 665 12.05 2.58 -2.27
CA ALA A 665 13.18 2.67 -3.21
C ALA A 665 13.25 1.43 -4.11
N GLN A 666 13.69 1.62 -5.36
CA GLN A 666 13.94 0.52 -6.30
C GLN A 666 15.32 0.68 -6.93
N PHE A 667 16.08 -0.42 -6.92
CA PHE A 667 17.39 -0.55 -7.54
C PHE A 667 17.32 -1.50 -8.73
N ASP A 668 18.18 -1.25 -9.71
CA ASP A 668 18.54 -2.20 -10.75
C ASP A 668 20.08 -2.34 -10.77
N TYR A 669 20.61 -3.53 -10.55
CA TYR A 669 22.06 -3.76 -10.49
C TYR A 669 22.65 -4.34 -11.79
N TRP A 670 21.82 -4.62 -12.79
CA TRP A 670 22.27 -5.01 -14.13
C TRP A 670 21.16 -4.75 -15.16
N ALA A 671 20.98 -3.46 -15.48
CA ALA A 671 19.85 -2.96 -16.24
C ALA A 671 19.99 -3.25 -17.74
N ASP A 672 18.87 -3.40 -18.43
CA ASP A 672 18.84 -3.31 -19.90
C ASP A 672 19.11 -1.86 -20.32
N THR A 673 20.30 -1.60 -20.83
CA THR A 673 20.78 -0.26 -21.19
C THR A 673 20.02 0.41 -22.32
N HIS A 674 19.15 -0.32 -23.02
CA HIS A 674 18.24 0.24 -24.01
C HIS A 674 16.97 0.85 -23.39
N TYR A 675 16.76 0.70 -22.07
CA TYR A 675 15.57 1.19 -21.39
C TYR A 675 15.87 1.91 -20.08
N ASP A 676 16.85 1.41 -19.32
CA ASP A 676 17.21 1.90 -18.00
C ASP A 676 18.74 1.97 -17.83
N CYS A 677 19.23 2.28 -16.63
CA CYS A 677 20.63 2.09 -16.25
C CYS A 677 20.73 1.66 -14.79
N SER A 678 21.85 1.02 -14.42
CA SER A 678 22.01 0.46 -13.07
C SER A 678 22.24 1.52 -11.99
N GLY A 679 21.79 1.24 -10.77
CA GLY A 679 21.83 2.12 -9.59
C GLY A 679 20.49 2.18 -8.88
N LEU A 680 20.34 3.15 -7.97
CA LEU A 680 19.05 3.53 -7.40
C LEU A 680 18.30 4.37 -8.45
N GLY A 681 17.31 3.75 -9.09
CA GLY A 681 16.54 4.33 -10.19
C GLY A 681 15.19 4.90 -9.80
N ARG A 682 14.73 4.63 -8.57
CA ARG A 682 13.50 5.22 -8.03
C ARG A 682 13.60 5.42 -6.53
N PHE A 683 13.24 6.61 -6.08
CA PHE A 683 13.05 6.94 -4.67
C PHE A 683 11.80 7.81 -4.53
N GLN A 684 10.83 7.34 -3.77
CA GLN A 684 9.48 7.93 -3.72
C GLN A 684 8.95 7.94 -2.29
N ARG A 685 8.10 8.92 -2.01
CA ARG A 685 7.36 9.06 -0.74
C ARG A 685 5.88 9.19 -1.03
N ARG A 686 5.05 8.49 -0.26
CA ARG A 686 3.59 8.58 -0.36
C ARG A 686 3.12 10.04 -0.29
N GLY A 687 2.23 10.39 -1.22
CA GLY A 687 1.64 11.72 -1.36
C GLY A 687 2.47 12.72 -2.17
N ALA A 688 3.76 12.48 -2.40
CA ALA A 688 4.61 13.36 -3.21
C ALA A 688 4.49 13.04 -4.72
N PRO A 689 4.83 14.00 -5.61
CA PRO A 689 5.00 13.73 -7.03
C PRO A 689 6.04 12.62 -7.25
N ALA A 690 5.68 11.61 -8.03
CA ALA A 690 6.46 10.37 -8.14
C ALA A 690 7.84 10.56 -8.81
N GLU A 691 7.96 11.60 -9.62
CA GLU A 691 9.11 12.02 -10.39
C GLU A 691 10.06 12.97 -9.63
N LEU A 692 9.66 13.47 -8.45
CA LEU A 692 10.35 14.53 -7.72
C LEU A 692 11.83 14.25 -7.42
N CYS A 693 12.15 13.04 -6.96
CA CYS A 693 13.53 12.58 -6.82
C CYS A 693 13.96 11.86 -8.09
N MET A 694 13.34 10.70 -8.37
CA MET A 694 13.48 9.94 -9.61
C MET A 694 12.39 8.85 -9.66
N SER A 695 11.70 8.69 -10.79
CA SER A 695 10.73 7.59 -11.01
C SER A 695 11.30 6.42 -11.84
N ALA A 696 12.28 6.70 -12.70
CA ALA A 696 13.07 5.70 -13.43
C ALA A 696 14.46 6.26 -13.81
N PRO A 697 15.46 5.41 -14.06
CA PRO A 697 16.75 5.85 -14.57
C PRO A 697 16.69 6.51 -15.97
N CYS A 698 17.75 7.22 -16.34
CA CYS A 698 18.00 7.69 -17.70
C CYS A 698 18.98 6.74 -18.40
N ALA A 699 18.53 6.07 -19.46
CA ALA A 699 19.39 5.29 -20.36
C ALA A 699 20.16 6.22 -21.32
N LYS A 700 21.38 5.85 -21.70
CA LYS A 700 22.19 6.63 -22.66
C LYS A 700 21.62 6.55 -24.08
N GLU A 701 21.29 5.34 -24.52
CA GLU A 701 20.83 5.06 -25.89
C GLU A 701 19.49 4.29 -25.85
N PRO A 702 18.38 4.93 -25.46
CA PRO A 702 17.12 4.23 -25.27
C PRO A 702 16.43 3.85 -26.58
N ASN A 703 15.70 2.74 -26.55
CA ASN A 703 14.79 2.28 -27.62
C ASN A 703 13.42 3.00 -27.62
N PHE A 704 13.30 4.12 -26.88
CA PHE A 704 12.13 4.98 -26.85
C PHE A 704 12.51 6.42 -27.24
N ARG A 705 11.52 7.20 -27.70
CA ARG A 705 11.75 8.56 -28.18
C ARG A 705 12.15 9.49 -27.03
N LEU A 706 13.23 10.24 -27.23
CA LEU A 706 13.64 11.34 -26.35
C LEU A 706 13.46 12.69 -27.06
N PRO A 707 13.33 13.80 -26.30
CA PRO A 707 13.40 15.12 -26.88
C PRO A 707 14.77 15.34 -27.52
N GLU A 708 15.85 14.93 -26.85
CA GLU A 708 17.22 15.05 -27.35
C GLU A 708 18.01 13.79 -26.95
N PRO A 709 19.02 13.37 -27.74
CA PRO A 709 19.88 12.26 -27.36
C PRO A 709 20.59 12.53 -26.04
N ASN A 710 20.67 11.52 -25.17
CA ASN A 710 21.41 11.64 -23.91
C ASN A 710 22.91 11.50 -24.15
N SER A 711 23.70 12.38 -23.55
CA SER A 711 25.17 12.29 -23.56
C SER A 711 25.71 11.19 -22.64
N SER A 712 24.96 10.85 -21.58
CA SER A 712 25.32 9.85 -20.58
C SER A 712 24.07 9.13 -20.02
N SER A 713 24.28 8.15 -19.14
CA SER A 713 23.20 7.55 -18.35
C SER A 713 23.21 8.11 -16.93
N LEU A 714 22.04 8.20 -16.30
CA LEU A 714 21.88 8.80 -14.97
C LEU A 714 20.95 7.96 -14.07
N SER A 715 21.46 7.66 -12.89
CA SER A 715 20.78 7.09 -11.72
C SER A 715 21.58 7.54 -10.48
N ILE A 716 21.10 7.26 -9.27
CA ILE A 716 21.93 7.46 -8.08
C ILE A 716 22.87 6.27 -7.94
N ARG A 717 24.16 6.48 -8.21
CA ARG A 717 25.18 5.43 -8.17
C ARG A 717 26.59 5.95 -7.83
N PRO A 718 27.47 5.08 -7.29
CA PRO A 718 28.86 5.44 -7.02
C PRO A 718 29.70 5.72 -8.29
N ALA A 719 30.70 6.58 -8.13
CA ALA A 719 31.72 6.88 -9.12
C ALA A 719 33.12 6.96 -8.47
N VAL A 720 34.15 6.66 -9.25
CA VAL A 720 35.57 6.76 -8.86
C VAL A 720 36.33 7.70 -9.78
N ALA A 721 37.35 8.38 -9.26
CA ALA A 721 38.26 9.16 -10.07
C ALA A 721 39.25 8.23 -10.80
N GLU A 722 39.29 8.28 -12.13
CA GLU A 722 40.28 7.65 -12.99
C GLU A 722 40.82 8.72 -13.96
N ASP A 723 42.14 8.95 -13.99
CA ASP A 723 42.81 9.90 -14.90
C ASP A 723 42.24 11.34 -14.91
N ALA A 724 41.85 11.85 -13.73
CA ALA A 724 41.19 13.14 -13.52
C ALA A 724 39.75 13.25 -14.08
N GLU A 725 39.18 12.15 -14.56
CA GLU A 725 37.77 12.01 -14.90
C GLU A 725 37.03 11.10 -13.91
N TRP A 726 35.70 11.19 -13.90
CA TRP A 726 34.86 10.35 -13.04
C TRP A 726 34.27 9.20 -13.83
N LYS A 727 34.59 7.97 -13.43
CA LYS A 727 34.01 6.76 -14.01
C LYS A 727 32.87 6.24 -13.17
N LEU A 728 31.74 6.02 -13.81
CA LEU A 728 30.54 5.50 -13.18
C LEU A 728 30.68 3.99 -12.96
N LEU A 729 30.34 3.55 -11.76
CA LEU A 729 30.37 2.14 -11.41
C LEU A 729 28.99 1.49 -11.69
N LEU A 730 28.97 0.16 -11.83
CA LEU A 730 27.81 -0.65 -12.28
C LEU A 730 27.50 -0.60 -13.79
N GLU A 731 28.47 -0.28 -14.64
CA GLU A 731 28.33 -0.45 -16.10
C GLU A 731 28.49 -1.92 -16.56
N ALA A 732 28.95 -2.81 -15.66
CA ALA A 732 29.14 -4.23 -15.92
C ALA A 732 28.48 -5.10 -14.84
N ARG A 733 28.18 -6.36 -15.17
CA ARG A 733 27.49 -7.32 -14.30
C ARG A 733 28.20 -7.46 -12.94
N THR A 734 27.51 -7.09 -11.86
CA THR A 734 27.97 -7.32 -10.48
C THR A 734 27.53 -8.70 -9.99
N THR A 735 28.44 -9.44 -9.34
CA THR A 735 28.24 -10.86 -8.98
C THR A 735 27.98 -11.12 -7.50
N LYS A 736 27.99 -10.08 -6.65
CA LYS A 736 27.72 -10.21 -5.21
C LYS A 736 26.82 -9.07 -4.72
N PHE A 737 25.59 -9.42 -4.34
CA PHE A 737 24.59 -8.52 -3.79
C PHE A 737 24.40 -8.84 -2.30
N ALA A 738 24.62 -7.85 -1.42
CA ALA A 738 24.16 -7.91 -0.04
C ALA A 738 23.14 -6.78 0.18
N LEU A 739 22.00 -7.12 0.79
CA LEU A 739 20.73 -6.35 0.81
C LEU A 739 20.84 -4.84 1.11
N THR A 740 21.88 -4.43 1.82
CA THR A 740 22.15 -3.02 2.16
C THR A 740 23.60 -2.59 1.94
N ARG A 741 24.50 -3.48 1.48
CA ARG A 741 25.94 -3.18 1.32
C ARG A 741 26.53 -3.83 0.08
N TRP A 742 27.16 -3.03 -0.77
CA TRP A 742 27.60 -3.42 -2.10
C TRP A 742 29.11 -3.17 -2.20
N ASN A 743 29.84 -4.10 -2.82
CA ASN A 743 31.21 -3.83 -3.25
C ASN A 743 31.18 -3.55 -4.75
N VAL A 744 31.50 -2.32 -5.13
CA VAL A 744 31.44 -1.88 -6.52
C VAL A 744 32.76 -1.22 -6.89
N GLY A 745 33.52 -1.83 -7.81
CA GLY A 745 34.80 -1.27 -8.26
C GLY A 745 35.82 -1.02 -7.14
N GLY A 746 35.77 -1.80 -6.06
CA GLY A 746 36.64 -1.59 -4.89
C GLY A 746 36.13 -0.54 -3.87
N LEU A 747 34.94 0.03 -4.09
CA LEU A 747 34.22 0.85 -3.12
C LEU A 747 33.23 0.01 -2.32
N GLU A 748 33.04 0.34 -1.05
CA GLU A 748 31.93 -0.15 -0.23
C GLU A 748 30.79 0.89 -0.24
N TRP A 749 29.62 0.50 -0.75
CA TRP A 749 28.42 1.33 -0.82
C TRP A 749 27.33 0.74 0.07
N GLU A 750 26.96 1.44 1.13
CA GLU A 750 25.94 1.03 2.08
C GLU A 750 24.69 1.91 1.94
N CYS A 751 23.51 1.32 1.84
CA CYS A 751 22.22 1.99 1.67
C CYS A 751 21.27 1.57 2.79
N ARG A 752 20.65 2.55 3.45
CA ARG A 752 19.68 2.34 4.52
C ARG A 752 18.44 3.18 4.29
N LEU A 753 17.30 2.52 4.09
CA LEU A 753 16.00 3.17 4.05
C LEU A 753 15.37 3.15 5.46
N SER A 754 14.81 4.27 5.87
CA SER A 754 14.17 4.50 7.16
C SER A 754 12.90 5.34 6.98
N PRO A 755 12.01 5.43 7.99
CA PRO A 755 10.87 6.35 7.96
C PRO A 755 11.25 7.83 7.73
N GLU A 756 12.51 8.21 7.96
CA GLU A 756 13.03 9.56 7.77
C GLU A 756 13.58 9.82 6.35
N GLY A 757 13.79 8.75 5.56
CA GLY A 757 14.36 8.82 4.21
C GLY A 757 15.49 7.81 3.98
N MET A 758 16.32 8.07 2.96
CA MET A 758 17.45 7.23 2.58
C MET A 758 18.76 7.81 3.11
N GLU A 759 19.60 6.97 3.73
CA GLU A 759 21.02 7.24 4.00
C GLU A 759 21.88 6.33 3.11
N MET A 760 22.90 6.91 2.48
CA MET A 760 23.83 6.20 1.60
C MET A 760 25.25 6.57 2.03
N ALA A 761 26.09 5.58 2.30
CA ALA A 761 27.48 5.77 2.66
C ALA A 761 28.40 5.08 1.64
N LEU A 762 29.44 5.77 1.22
CA LEU A 762 30.43 5.27 0.27
C LEU A 762 31.82 5.35 0.90
N THR A 763 32.59 4.27 0.83
CA THR A 763 33.96 4.19 1.36
C THR A 763 34.90 3.62 0.30
N GLY A 764 36.04 4.29 0.08
CA GLY A 764 37.05 3.91 -0.90
C GLY A 764 38.48 4.20 -0.44
N LYS A 765 39.45 3.82 -1.26
CA LYS A 765 40.89 4.08 -1.01
C LYS A 765 41.32 5.51 -1.37
N GLY A 766 40.64 6.13 -2.33
CA GLY A 766 40.87 7.50 -2.81
C GLY A 766 39.56 8.26 -2.90
N GLU A 767 39.53 9.32 -3.71
CA GLU A 767 38.34 10.15 -3.89
C GLU A 767 37.15 9.32 -4.38
N VAL A 768 35.99 9.58 -3.78
CA VAL A 768 34.73 8.89 -4.06
C VAL A 768 33.67 9.91 -4.44
N ALA A 769 32.77 9.52 -5.33
CA ALA A 769 31.65 10.36 -5.71
C ALA A 769 30.34 9.58 -5.87
N MET A 770 29.23 10.31 -5.87
CA MET A 770 27.89 9.81 -6.16
C MET A 770 27.13 10.82 -7.00
N ASP A 771 26.52 10.34 -8.09
CA ASP A 771 25.66 11.18 -8.92
C ASP A 771 24.29 11.37 -8.27
N LEU A 772 23.81 12.62 -8.29
CA LEU A 772 22.56 13.06 -7.70
C LEU A 772 21.67 13.66 -8.80
N PRO A 773 20.59 12.98 -9.20
CA PRO A 773 19.65 13.51 -10.18
C PRO A 773 18.79 14.62 -9.56
N ALA A 774 18.67 15.73 -10.28
CA ALA A 774 17.72 16.79 -9.98
C ALA A 774 16.67 16.84 -11.10
N PHE A 775 15.44 16.45 -10.78
CA PHE A 775 14.31 16.54 -11.70
C PHE A 775 14.07 18.00 -12.08
N ASP A 776 14.13 18.33 -13.37
CA ASP A 776 14.18 19.71 -13.86
C ASP A 776 12.93 20.10 -14.65
N PHE A 777 12.35 19.19 -15.43
CA PHE A 777 11.22 19.48 -16.30
C PHE A 777 10.38 18.24 -16.60
N ASP A 778 9.05 18.33 -16.46
CA ASP A 778 8.11 17.20 -16.62
C ASP A 778 7.50 17.06 -18.03
N GLY A 779 7.90 17.93 -18.96
CA GLY A 779 7.28 18.07 -20.28
C GLY A 779 6.43 19.33 -20.43
N ARG A 780 6.08 20.01 -19.33
CA ARG A 780 5.30 21.26 -19.31
C ARG A 780 5.83 22.30 -18.32
N GLU A 781 6.22 21.90 -17.12
CA GLU A 781 6.62 22.77 -16.01
C GLU A 781 8.07 22.51 -15.61
N ASN A 782 8.82 23.59 -15.34
CA ASN A 782 10.14 23.47 -14.73
C ASN A 782 10.01 23.36 -13.21
N THR A 783 10.90 22.60 -12.58
CA THR A 783 11.05 22.58 -11.13
C THR A 783 11.95 23.73 -10.68
N ARG A 784 11.94 24.02 -9.37
CA ARG A 784 12.92 24.92 -8.77
C ARG A 784 14.05 24.10 -8.16
N ILE A 785 15.26 24.29 -8.65
CA ILE A 785 16.48 23.63 -8.16
C ILE A 785 17.36 24.66 -7.46
N VAL A 786 17.70 24.42 -6.19
CA VAL A 786 18.61 25.26 -5.40
C VAL A 786 19.68 24.38 -4.79
N HIS A 787 20.95 24.76 -4.93
CA HIS A 787 22.06 24.01 -4.32
C HIS A 787 22.98 24.94 -3.52
N GLY A 788 23.59 24.38 -2.48
CA GLY A 788 24.74 24.93 -1.76
C GLY A 788 25.87 23.91 -1.77
N ASP A 789 26.92 24.14 -0.97
CA ASP A 789 28.07 23.23 -0.95
C ASP A 789 27.73 21.84 -0.41
N THR A 790 26.75 21.71 0.48
CA THR A 790 26.41 20.43 1.15
C THR A 790 24.95 20.01 0.97
N THR A 791 24.16 20.79 0.25
CA THR A 791 22.71 20.60 0.12
C THR A 791 22.23 20.83 -1.31
N LEU A 792 21.24 20.06 -1.76
CA LEU A 792 20.54 20.25 -3.02
C LEU A 792 19.04 20.05 -2.79
N PHE A 793 18.23 21.02 -3.21
CA PHE A 793 16.78 21.06 -3.06
C PHE A 793 16.12 21.08 -4.43
N ILE A 794 15.12 20.24 -4.63
CA ILE A 794 14.27 20.21 -5.81
C ILE A 794 12.83 20.38 -5.34
N SER A 795 12.21 21.48 -5.74
CA SER A 795 10.85 21.85 -5.39
C SER A 795 9.91 21.66 -6.58
N HIS A 796 8.84 20.90 -6.38
CA HIS A 796 7.80 20.68 -7.39
C HIS A 796 6.45 20.40 -6.73
N GLN A 797 5.40 21.11 -7.15
CA GLN A 797 4.01 20.92 -6.70
C GLN A 797 3.81 20.94 -5.17
N GLY A 798 4.50 21.84 -4.45
CA GLY A 798 4.38 21.98 -2.98
C GLY A 798 5.13 20.90 -2.19
N TRP A 799 6.09 20.23 -2.82
CA TRP A 799 6.97 19.24 -2.21
C TRP A 799 8.43 19.54 -2.51
N VAL A 800 9.32 19.19 -1.57
CA VAL A 800 10.77 19.30 -1.72
C VAL A 800 11.42 17.93 -1.59
N CYS A 801 12.25 17.56 -2.57
CA CYS A 801 13.27 16.54 -2.39
C CYS A 801 14.58 17.22 -1.97
N ARG A 802 15.12 16.79 -0.83
CA ARG A 802 16.35 17.31 -0.25
C ARG A 802 17.43 16.24 -0.27
N TYR A 803 18.54 16.55 -0.93
CA TYR A 803 19.82 15.88 -0.76
C TYR A 803 20.67 16.65 0.26
N ARG A 804 21.33 15.93 1.17
CA ARG A 804 22.39 16.45 2.06
C ARG A 804 23.62 15.56 1.98
N THR A 805 24.79 16.13 2.16
CA THR A 805 26.05 15.38 2.20
C THR A 805 27.01 15.88 3.28
N ASP A 806 27.92 15.02 3.73
CA ASP A 806 29.10 15.41 4.53
C ASP A 806 30.33 15.78 3.67
N GLY A 807 30.21 15.62 2.35
CA GLY A 807 31.18 16.04 1.35
C GLY A 807 30.78 17.35 0.67
N ARG A 808 31.05 17.48 -0.64
CA ARG A 808 30.69 18.65 -1.45
C ARG A 808 29.78 18.26 -2.61
N ILE A 809 28.70 19.00 -2.83
CA ILE A 809 27.84 18.92 -4.02
C ILE A 809 28.29 19.96 -5.03
N SER A 810 28.40 19.56 -6.29
CA SER A 810 28.66 20.47 -7.41
C SER A 810 27.77 20.12 -8.61
N PRO A 811 27.27 21.13 -9.34
CA PRO A 811 26.58 20.89 -10.61
C PRO A 811 27.54 20.29 -11.63
N THR A 812 27.01 19.51 -12.57
CA THR A 812 27.71 19.07 -13.77
C THR A 812 27.08 19.71 -15.01
N ASP A 813 27.75 19.60 -16.17
CA ASP A 813 27.18 20.04 -17.46
C ASP A 813 26.20 19.02 -18.07
N THR A 814 25.89 17.93 -17.34
CA THR A 814 25.07 16.84 -17.84
C THR A 814 23.58 17.13 -17.66
N VAL A 815 22.87 17.15 -18.79
CA VAL A 815 21.40 17.20 -18.88
C VAL A 815 20.94 15.96 -19.64
N VAL A 816 20.02 15.19 -19.06
CA VAL A 816 19.55 13.92 -19.62
C VAL A 816 18.05 13.75 -19.43
N HIS A 817 17.47 12.86 -20.22
CA HIS A 817 16.04 12.60 -20.30
C HIS A 817 15.72 11.14 -20.02
N ASN A 818 14.56 10.90 -19.42
CA ASN A 818 13.91 9.58 -19.41
C ASN A 818 12.46 9.73 -19.89
N ARG A 819 11.62 8.71 -19.65
CA ARG A 819 10.20 8.76 -20.02
C ARG A 819 9.38 9.78 -19.24
N ASN A 820 9.80 10.16 -18.04
CA ASN A 820 9.07 11.07 -17.16
C ASN A 820 9.43 12.54 -17.42
N GLY A 821 10.66 12.84 -17.84
CA GLY A 821 11.09 14.22 -18.04
C GLY A 821 12.61 14.40 -18.20
N ARG A 822 13.06 15.64 -17.99
CA ARG A 822 14.46 16.07 -18.02
C ARG A 822 15.03 16.17 -16.60
N TYR A 823 16.31 15.81 -16.46
CA TYR A 823 17.06 15.86 -15.22
C TYR A 823 18.40 16.57 -15.45
N ARG A 824 18.86 17.32 -14.44
CA ARG A 824 20.24 17.82 -14.34
C ARG A 824 21.02 16.92 -13.39
N ALA A 825 22.25 16.57 -13.74
CA ALA A 825 23.09 15.80 -12.84
C ALA A 825 23.93 16.71 -11.94
N PHE A 826 23.91 16.42 -10.65
CA PHE A 826 24.84 16.94 -9.65
C PHE A 826 25.75 15.81 -9.20
N ARG A 827 26.90 16.15 -8.63
CA ARG A 827 27.83 15.18 -8.07
C ARG A 827 28.19 15.55 -6.64
N ALA A 828 28.01 14.60 -5.73
CA ALA A 828 28.55 14.66 -4.38
C ALA A 828 29.94 14.01 -4.37
N THR A 829 30.96 14.67 -3.82
CA THR A 829 32.33 14.16 -3.73
C THR A 829 32.83 14.13 -2.29
N GLY A 830 33.68 13.15 -1.98
CA GLY A 830 34.37 13.01 -0.69
C GLY A 830 35.76 12.39 -0.86
N ALA A 831 36.67 12.66 0.07
CA ALA A 831 38.08 12.29 -0.09
C ALA A 831 38.35 10.77 0.00
N LYS A 832 37.67 10.07 0.90
CA LYS A 832 37.74 8.60 1.09
C LYS A 832 36.42 8.01 1.57
N LYS A 833 35.61 8.85 2.19
CA LYS A 833 34.26 8.55 2.68
C LYS A 833 33.34 9.65 2.19
N LEU A 834 32.10 9.28 1.92
CA LEU A 834 31.03 10.18 1.53
C LEU A 834 29.72 9.63 2.10
N LYS A 835 28.93 10.47 2.75
CA LYS A 835 27.56 10.17 3.14
C LYS A 835 26.59 11.10 2.42
N VAL A 836 25.51 10.53 1.89
CA VAL A 836 24.41 11.25 1.26
C VAL A 836 23.11 10.86 1.96
N TRP A 837 22.29 11.85 2.30
CA TRP A 837 20.95 11.66 2.81
C TRP A 837 19.92 12.23 1.83
N ILE A 838 18.82 11.50 1.62
CA ILE A 838 17.71 11.90 0.75
C ILE A 838 16.41 11.87 1.55
N SER A 839 15.68 12.99 1.58
CA SER A 839 14.36 13.08 2.22
C SER A 839 13.38 13.83 1.32
N ILE A 840 12.08 13.52 1.44
CA ILE A 840 11.00 14.22 0.73
C ILE A 840 10.01 14.75 1.77
N GLU A 841 9.68 16.03 1.71
CA GLU A 841 8.76 16.70 2.64
C GLU A 841 7.85 17.69 1.91
N LYS A 842 6.72 18.04 2.52
CA LYS A 842 5.86 19.12 2.02
C LYS A 842 6.53 20.47 2.30
N GLU A 843 6.40 21.41 1.36
CA GLU A 843 6.85 22.80 1.49
C GLU A 843 6.12 23.57 2.60
#